data_AF-A0A9W8PVC2-F1
#
_entry.id   AF-A0A9W8PVC2-F1
#
_cell.length_a   1.000
_cell.length_b   1.000
_cell.length_c   1.000
_cell.angle_alpha   90.00
_cell.angle_beta   90.00
_cell.angle_gamma   90.00
#
_symmetry.space_group_name_H-M   'P 1'
#
loop_
_entity.id
_entity.type
_entity.pdbx_description
1 polymer ?
#
loop_
_entity_poly.entity_id
_entity_poly.type
_entity_poly.pdbx_seq_one_letter_code
_entity_poly.pdbx_strand_id
1 'polypeptide(L)'
;MEKRAHATESLIPASSGQAALDHTVQAAELYMRAAGEAPTKKDATRLRLKCQQLIAQAEKLKAHLTQTPGVLLQTSRLHGNLFPPWSNEPSDEDFELPPGHDPFTDNATFTLSPRQAATFGGWRRPQDLHHDIEPDRDALMNSSHGCDLVQDVTTDCSVVASLCAAMRILTGRNSVLSSILYPFDKSRGIPRVSASGKYVLKLYFNGCFRRVIIDERLPSSLTNRTLYVVDRLNPQLLWPALLEKAYLKVRGGYDFPGSNSGTDLWVLTGWIPEQIFLQREDLEIDRLWTRIKNAHDSENVVVTLGTGRISAEEEDLLGLVGEHDYAIMDLEVVAESRRLLVKNPWCDGPVWKGSISQPHKSDSATKSPEASAPSATGSFWMTLDDVLQHFESMYLNWNPSLFSHRQDHHFTWHIPPPELSSSLLCNPQYSLQSPTGGLVWILVSRHFVDAELEISRNRTDTMAAASGQLGYMSILVFDNQGHRVQVSDGDIYRGPYVDSPQTLARFHTSPRKRYTVVIDQHEFPLPDYTLTLSFLSQDQLTVKEADDAMALMKEVTGSWTRRSAGGSAACTTYAANPQYRLSLALAGPLSILLSTNMQDFHVHIDLVWSQGRRVQTLKVRDLAGSSGEYRRGCAVANIPHVDAGVYTLVCSTFEAGQLADFVLRVSSMTDVTIQPVPAEAAGRLRKTLAPFKLSDGEEVRRAQLSASWLTRISVTARSVCSPDSNPINRPSSTLMVRVSVAHGWDPERTTIATSGEGEYEELKAVVRTPELDMEPARIQREGMWLVIESMGISQPEECIEIEIHSDGPVNVGPWSLL
;
A
#
# COMPACT_ATOMS: atom_id res chain seq x y z
N MET A 1 47.39 -17.85 15.46
CA MET A 1 46.27 -16.90 15.24
C MET A 1 44.96 -17.60 14.84
N GLU A 2 44.96 -18.51 13.87
CA GLU A 2 43.75 -19.20 13.39
C GLU A 2 42.93 -19.92 14.49
N LYS A 3 43.55 -20.64 15.44
CA LYS A 3 42.82 -21.27 16.56
C LYS A 3 42.04 -20.26 17.43
N ARG A 4 42.54 -19.04 17.58
CA ARG A 4 41.84 -17.96 18.32
C ARG A 4 40.68 -17.42 17.49
N ALA A 5 40.84 -17.29 16.18
CA ALA A 5 39.77 -16.89 15.27
C ALA A 5 38.60 -17.90 15.30
N HIS A 6 38.90 -19.21 15.27
CA HIS A 6 37.88 -20.26 15.41
C HIS A 6 37.17 -20.25 16.77
N ALA A 7 37.90 -20.01 17.86
CA ALA A 7 37.30 -19.92 19.19
C ALA A 7 36.30 -18.74 19.28
N THR A 8 36.68 -17.57 18.78
CA THR A 8 35.79 -16.40 18.73
C THR A 8 34.60 -16.62 17.79
N GLU A 9 34.81 -17.25 16.62
CA GLU A 9 33.74 -17.59 15.69
C GLU A 9 32.71 -18.55 16.31
N SER A 10 33.15 -19.51 17.13
CA SER A 10 32.27 -20.47 17.79
C SER A 10 31.31 -19.86 18.81
N LEU A 11 31.55 -18.62 19.24
CA LEU A 11 30.68 -17.87 20.14
C LEU A 11 29.54 -17.17 19.40
N ILE A 12 29.65 -16.98 18.07
CA ILE A 12 28.65 -16.25 17.27
C ILE A 12 27.26 -16.93 17.32
N PRO A 13 27.10 -18.26 17.13
CA PRO A 13 25.79 -18.89 17.16
C PRO A 13 25.10 -18.87 18.54
N ALA A 14 25.89 -18.70 19.62
CA ALA A 14 25.41 -18.62 20.99
C ALA A 14 25.13 -17.18 21.46
N SER A 15 25.37 -16.19 20.60
CA SER A 15 25.25 -14.76 20.91
C SER A 15 24.17 -14.10 20.04
N SER A 16 23.60 -12.99 20.51
CA SER A 16 22.61 -12.20 19.76
C SER A 16 22.89 -10.70 19.85
N GLY A 17 22.31 -9.91 18.94
CA GLY A 17 22.41 -8.46 18.94
C GLY A 17 23.86 -7.94 18.85
N GLN A 18 24.19 -6.93 19.66
CA GLN A 18 25.51 -6.28 19.65
C GLN A 18 26.65 -7.27 19.97
N ALA A 19 26.42 -8.23 20.88
CA ALA A 19 27.43 -9.23 21.23
C ALA A 19 27.78 -10.15 20.04
N ALA A 20 26.78 -10.53 19.23
CA ALA A 20 27.03 -11.29 18.01
C ALA A 20 27.83 -10.49 16.97
N LEU A 21 27.54 -9.19 16.82
CA LEU A 21 28.30 -8.30 15.94
C LEU A 21 29.76 -8.18 16.41
N ASP A 22 29.99 -7.93 17.70
CA ASP A 22 31.32 -7.76 18.28
C ASP A 22 32.17 -9.03 18.10
N HIS A 23 31.60 -10.22 18.36
CA HIS A 23 32.28 -11.49 18.12
C HIS A 23 32.57 -11.75 16.63
N THR A 24 31.66 -11.34 15.73
CA THR A 24 31.84 -11.50 14.29
C THR A 24 32.97 -10.60 13.76
N VAL A 25 33.00 -9.33 14.19
CA VAL A 25 34.07 -8.36 13.84
C VAL A 25 35.41 -8.84 14.40
N GLN A 26 35.45 -9.26 15.66
CA GLN A 26 36.67 -9.77 16.30
C GLN A 26 37.20 -11.04 15.61
N ALA A 27 36.31 -11.95 15.19
CA ALA A 27 36.71 -13.13 14.42
C ALA A 27 37.29 -12.72 13.04
N ALA A 28 36.66 -11.78 12.34
CA ALA A 28 37.14 -11.28 11.05
C ALA A 28 38.54 -10.66 11.13
N GLU A 29 38.81 -9.85 12.16
CA GLU A 29 40.14 -9.28 12.42
C GLU A 29 41.20 -10.36 12.68
N LEU A 30 40.85 -11.38 13.47
CA LEU A 30 41.76 -12.49 13.78
C LEU A 30 42.06 -13.34 12.55
N TYR A 31 41.08 -13.56 11.67
CA TYR A 31 41.30 -14.23 10.37
C TYR A 31 42.14 -13.37 9.41
N MET A 32 41.96 -12.05 9.41
CA MET A 32 42.77 -11.14 8.60
C MET A 32 44.25 -11.17 9.03
N ARG A 33 44.51 -11.12 10.35
CA ARG A 33 45.88 -11.24 10.90
C ARG A 33 46.47 -12.62 10.62
N ALA A 34 45.69 -13.69 10.78
CA ALA A 34 46.13 -15.05 10.46
C ALA A 34 46.50 -15.22 8.97
N ALA A 35 45.80 -14.53 8.06
CA ALA A 35 46.13 -14.55 6.64
C ALA A 35 47.45 -13.84 6.31
N GLY A 36 47.83 -12.82 7.09
CA GLY A 36 49.12 -12.11 6.96
C GLY A 36 50.32 -12.94 7.42
N GLU A 37 50.10 -13.86 8.36
CA GLU A 37 51.12 -14.76 8.93
C GLU A 37 51.12 -16.16 8.29
N ALA A 38 50.32 -16.38 7.25
CA ALA A 38 50.11 -17.72 6.69
C ALA A 38 51.37 -18.24 5.97
N PRO A 39 51.77 -19.51 6.20
CA PRO A 39 53.01 -20.08 5.65
C PRO A 39 52.92 -20.37 4.14
N THR A 40 51.70 -20.50 3.59
CA THR A 40 51.48 -20.75 2.18
C THR A 40 50.46 -19.79 1.57
N LYS A 41 50.62 -19.50 0.26
CA LYS A 41 49.65 -18.70 -0.50
C LYS A 41 48.24 -19.30 -0.47
N LYS A 42 48.13 -20.63 -0.43
CA LYS A 42 46.85 -21.35 -0.39
C LYS A 42 46.12 -21.11 0.94
N ASP A 43 46.84 -21.14 2.05
CA ASP A 43 46.28 -20.86 3.37
C ASP A 43 45.90 -19.39 3.53
N ALA A 44 46.72 -18.47 3.02
CA ALA A 44 46.41 -17.05 3.00
C ALA A 44 45.10 -16.76 2.25
N THR A 45 44.89 -17.40 1.09
CA THR A 45 43.64 -17.23 0.30
C THR A 45 42.42 -17.80 1.04
N ARG A 46 42.54 -18.99 1.65
CA ARG A 46 41.46 -19.59 2.45
C ARG A 46 41.04 -18.69 3.61
N LEU A 47 42.00 -18.14 4.35
CA LEU A 47 41.74 -17.27 5.50
C LEU A 47 41.15 -15.91 5.10
N ARG A 48 41.58 -15.34 3.95
CA ARG A 48 40.97 -14.13 3.39
C ARG A 48 39.53 -14.33 2.96
N LEU A 49 39.20 -15.47 2.33
CA LEU A 49 37.83 -15.81 1.97
C LEU A 49 36.95 -15.90 3.22
N LYS A 50 37.46 -16.51 4.29
CA LYS A 50 36.73 -16.62 5.56
C LYS A 50 36.53 -15.25 6.23
N CYS A 51 37.54 -14.37 6.18
CA CYS A 51 37.44 -12.99 6.64
C CYS A 51 36.35 -12.22 5.86
N GLN A 52 36.31 -12.33 4.52
CA GLN A 52 35.28 -11.70 3.69
C GLN A 52 33.87 -12.16 4.03
N GLN A 53 33.67 -13.47 4.28
CA GLN A 53 32.38 -14.01 4.71
C GLN A 53 31.93 -13.42 6.06
N LEU A 54 32.85 -13.28 7.01
CA LEU A 54 32.54 -12.69 8.32
C LEU A 54 32.30 -11.19 8.25
N ILE A 55 32.97 -10.47 7.35
CA ILE A 55 32.67 -9.04 7.09
C ILE A 55 31.26 -8.89 6.52
N ALA A 56 30.88 -9.69 5.53
CA ALA A 56 29.51 -9.66 4.98
C ALA A 56 28.46 -10.04 6.04
N GLN A 57 28.76 -10.98 6.93
CA GLN A 57 27.89 -11.32 8.06
C GLN A 57 27.81 -10.19 9.09
N ALA A 58 28.93 -9.50 9.39
CA ALA A 58 28.96 -8.34 10.26
C ALA A 58 28.19 -7.15 9.67
N GLU A 59 28.24 -6.94 8.35
CA GLU A 59 27.44 -5.93 7.66
C GLU A 59 25.94 -6.23 7.76
N LYS A 60 25.54 -7.50 7.59
CA LYS A 60 24.14 -7.93 7.81
C LYS A 60 23.70 -7.74 9.27
N LEU A 61 24.53 -8.14 10.24
CA LEU A 61 24.24 -7.96 11.67
C LEU A 61 24.18 -6.48 12.05
N LYS A 62 25.07 -5.66 11.49
CA LYS A 62 25.09 -4.20 11.68
C LYS A 62 23.85 -3.57 11.07
N ALA A 63 23.44 -3.96 9.86
CA ALA A 63 22.20 -3.49 9.23
C ALA A 63 20.97 -3.81 10.10
N HIS A 64 20.90 -5.04 10.65
CA HIS A 64 19.85 -5.44 11.58
C HIS A 64 19.88 -4.65 12.91
N LEU A 65 21.08 -4.37 13.44
CA LEU A 65 21.24 -3.56 14.67
C LEU A 65 20.93 -2.08 14.47
N THR A 66 21.14 -1.54 13.27
CA THR A 66 20.81 -0.15 12.92
C THR A 66 19.31 0.08 12.70
N GLN A 67 18.50 -0.96 12.54
CA GLN A 67 17.08 -0.81 12.22
C GLN A 67 16.20 -0.37 13.41
N THR A 68 16.64 -0.48 14.66
CA THR A 68 15.76 -0.14 15.82
C THR A 68 15.98 1.27 16.40
N PRO A 69 17.21 1.78 16.54
CA PRO A 69 17.43 3.18 16.96
C PRO A 69 17.53 4.18 15.79
N GLY A 70 17.98 3.75 14.61
CA GLY A 70 18.32 4.65 13.49
C GLY A 70 17.11 5.38 12.91
N VAL A 71 16.05 4.65 12.63
CA VAL A 71 14.81 5.19 12.04
C VAL A 71 14.18 6.25 12.96
N LEU A 72 14.02 5.96 14.25
CA LEU A 72 13.45 6.89 15.22
C LEU A 72 14.30 8.17 15.38
N LEU A 73 15.63 8.04 15.31
CA LEU A 73 16.53 9.20 15.35
C LEU A 73 16.44 10.03 14.08
N GLN A 74 16.40 9.40 12.90
CA GLN A 74 16.26 10.06 11.60
C GLN A 74 14.96 10.86 11.51
N THR A 75 13.85 10.32 12.02
CA THR A 75 12.54 10.97 12.01
C THR A 75 12.31 11.95 13.17
N SER A 76 13.39 12.36 13.85
CA SER A 76 13.34 13.37 14.92
C SER A 76 13.29 14.81 14.41
N ARG A 77 13.50 15.06 13.12
CA ARG A 77 13.45 16.41 12.55
C ARG A 77 12.18 16.57 11.73
N LEU A 78 11.38 17.59 12.05
CA LEU A 78 10.20 17.99 11.29
C LEU A 78 10.08 19.51 11.30
N HIS A 79 9.78 20.09 10.14
CA HIS A 79 9.50 21.51 9.96
C HIS A 79 10.60 22.43 10.52
N GLY A 80 11.87 22.03 10.34
CA GLY A 80 13.04 22.74 10.87
C GLY A 80 13.27 22.60 12.39
N ASN A 81 12.42 21.86 13.10
CA ASN A 81 12.53 21.61 14.55
C ASN A 81 13.15 20.24 14.84
N LEU A 82 13.72 20.08 16.04
CA LEU A 82 14.25 18.81 16.55
C LEU A 82 13.39 18.30 17.71
N PHE A 83 12.91 17.07 17.59
CA PHE A 83 12.05 16.35 18.53
C PHE A 83 12.68 15.01 18.91
N PRO A 84 13.64 15.00 19.85
CA PRO A 84 14.33 13.77 20.22
C PRO A 84 13.38 12.79 20.92
N PRO A 85 13.62 11.46 20.82
CA PRO A 85 12.91 10.47 21.60
C PRO A 85 12.93 10.80 23.09
N TRP A 86 11.82 10.56 23.77
CA TRP A 86 11.67 10.78 25.20
C TRP A 86 12.55 9.80 25.97
N SER A 87 13.50 10.33 26.73
CA SER A 87 14.42 9.53 27.55
C SER A 87 14.02 9.56 29.02
N ASN A 88 13.92 10.76 29.60
CA ASN A 88 13.64 10.97 31.03
C ASN A 88 12.74 12.18 31.25
N GLU A 89 12.06 12.23 32.40
CA GLU A 89 11.33 13.43 32.84
C GLU A 89 12.30 14.61 33.03
N PRO A 90 11.90 15.84 32.65
CA PRO A 90 12.66 17.06 32.97
C PRO A 90 12.77 17.26 34.49
N SER A 91 13.88 17.84 34.96
CA SER A 91 14.04 18.22 36.36
C SER A 91 13.31 19.52 36.67
N ASP A 92 12.90 19.76 37.93
CA ASP A 92 12.25 21.02 38.31
C ASP A 92 13.12 22.27 37.99
N GLU A 93 14.44 22.14 38.07
CA GLU A 93 15.40 23.19 37.69
C GLU A 93 15.25 23.67 36.23
N ASP A 94 14.73 22.83 35.32
CA ASP A 94 14.49 23.21 33.91
C ASP A 94 13.44 24.33 33.78
N PHE A 95 12.64 24.56 34.82
CA PHE A 95 11.46 25.43 34.80
C PHE A 95 11.59 26.67 35.69
N GLU A 96 12.65 26.76 36.49
CA GLU A 96 12.95 27.92 37.32
C GLU A 96 13.61 29.03 36.49
N LEU A 97 13.32 30.30 36.81
CA LEU A 97 13.96 31.44 36.16
C LEU A 97 15.18 31.89 36.97
N PRO A 98 16.42 31.73 36.46
CA PRO A 98 17.60 32.22 37.15
C PRO A 98 17.57 33.75 37.30
N PRO A 99 18.04 34.31 38.42
CA PRO A 99 18.08 35.76 38.60
C PRO A 99 18.83 36.46 37.46
N GLY A 100 18.25 37.55 36.94
CA GLY A 100 18.84 38.37 35.88
C GLY A 100 18.79 37.76 34.47
N HIS A 101 18.08 36.64 34.26
CA HIS A 101 17.84 36.07 32.93
C HIS A 101 16.46 36.46 32.41
N ASP A 102 16.34 36.57 31.10
CA ASP A 102 15.05 36.71 30.42
C ASP A 102 14.30 35.37 30.40
N PRO A 103 12.96 35.38 30.39
CA PRO A 103 12.18 34.15 30.27
C PRO A 103 12.47 33.45 28.93
N PHE A 104 12.41 32.12 28.96
CA PHE A 104 12.65 31.26 27.81
C PHE A 104 11.80 31.67 26.61
N THR A 105 12.45 31.61 25.45
CA THR A 105 11.88 32.00 24.16
C THR A 105 12.23 30.91 23.16
N ASP A 106 11.21 30.27 22.62
CA ASP A 106 11.31 29.28 21.56
C ASP A 106 11.38 29.97 20.20
N ASN A 107 12.42 29.65 19.42
CA ASN A 107 12.65 30.25 18.10
C ASN A 107 11.97 29.48 16.96
N ALA A 108 11.14 28.48 17.29
CA ALA A 108 10.35 27.77 16.30
C ALA A 108 9.50 28.73 15.46
N THR A 109 9.50 28.52 14.15
CA THR A 109 8.65 29.29 13.22
C THR A 109 7.31 28.60 13.09
N PHE A 110 6.23 29.33 13.33
CA PHE A 110 4.86 28.86 13.12
C PHE A 110 4.30 29.57 11.89
N THR A 111 3.92 28.80 10.87
CA THR A 111 3.20 29.34 9.73
C THR A 111 1.78 29.71 10.13
N LEU A 112 1.22 30.75 9.50
CA LEU A 112 -0.15 31.21 9.69
C LEU A 112 -0.87 31.20 8.34
N SER A 113 -2.13 30.79 8.32
CA SER A 113 -2.98 30.90 7.13
C SER A 113 -3.22 32.38 6.79
N PRO A 114 -3.63 32.73 5.56
CA PRO A 114 -3.91 34.12 5.19
C PRO A 114 -4.94 34.80 6.11
N ARG A 115 -5.94 34.04 6.61
CA ARG A 115 -6.95 34.57 7.54
C ARG A 115 -6.36 34.85 8.92
N GLN A 116 -5.55 33.93 9.45
CA GLN A 116 -4.88 34.10 10.75
C GLN A 116 -3.87 35.25 10.69
N ALA A 117 -3.09 35.34 9.61
CA ALA A 117 -2.09 36.40 9.42
C ALA A 117 -2.72 37.80 9.36
N ALA A 118 -3.93 37.93 8.79
CA ALA A 118 -4.64 39.21 8.69
C ALA A 118 -5.05 39.78 10.05
N THR A 119 -5.27 38.94 11.07
CA THR A 119 -5.65 39.37 12.42
C THR A 119 -4.54 39.17 13.45
N PHE A 120 -3.36 38.70 13.05
CA PHE A 120 -2.26 38.41 13.98
C PHE A 120 -1.63 39.68 14.57
N GLY A 121 -1.69 39.80 15.90
CA GLY A 121 -1.18 40.94 16.69
C GLY A 121 0.20 40.72 17.31
N GLY A 122 0.82 39.57 17.08
CA GLY A 122 2.13 39.21 17.63
C GLY A 122 2.07 38.13 18.71
N TRP A 123 3.24 37.55 19.02
CA TRP A 123 3.40 36.57 20.09
C TRP A 123 3.47 37.27 21.45
N ARG A 124 2.53 36.97 22.35
CA ARG A 124 2.43 37.60 23.68
C ARG A 124 2.40 36.56 24.79
N ARG A 125 2.99 36.90 25.95
CA ARG A 125 2.92 36.04 27.15
C ARG A 125 1.54 36.14 27.81
N PRO A 126 1.12 35.17 28.63
CA PRO A 126 -0.20 35.16 29.27
C PRO A 126 -0.57 36.48 29.98
N GLN A 127 0.39 37.08 30.69
CA GLN A 127 0.23 38.36 31.37
C GLN A 127 -0.04 39.57 30.44
N ASP A 128 0.28 39.45 29.15
CA ASP A 128 0.12 40.51 28.15
C ASP A 128 -1.10 40.27 27.22
N LEU A 129 -1.81 39.15 27.41
CA LEU A 129 -2.99 38.77 26.61
C LEU A 129 -4.29 39.34 27.17
N HIS A 130 -4.40 39.48 28.49
CA HIS A 130 -5.59 40.00 29.17
C HIS A 130 -5.23 41.27 29.95
N HIS A 131 -5.49 42.44 29.35
CA HIS A 131 -5.21 43.73 30.00
C HIS A 131 -6.20 44.08 31.13
N ASP A 132 -7.39 43.45 31.14
CA ASP A 132 -8.51 43.81 32.01
C ASP A 132 -8.74 42.85 33.19
N ILE A 133 -7.96 41.77 33.29
CA ILE A 133 -8.11 40.76 34.35
C ILE A 133 -6.75 40.52 34.99
N GLU A 134 -6.63 40.73 36.31
CA GLU A 134 -5.39 40.37 37.02
C GLU A 134 -5.13 38.85 36.85
N PRO A 135 -3.89 38.45 36.48
CA PRO A 135 -3.58 37.05 36.27
C PRO A 135 -3.59 36.31 37.60
N ASP A 136 -4.60 35.45 37.79
CA ASP A 136 -4.61 34.50 38.90
C ASP A 136 -3.76 33.29 38.49
N ARG A 137 -2.58 33.16 39.11
CA ARG A 137 -1.64 32.07 38.82
C ARG A 137 -2.23 30.69 39.08
N ASP A 138 -3.17 30.56 40.01
CA ASP A 138 -3.87 29.29 40.22
C ASP A 138 -4.91 29.04 39.12
N ALA A 139 -5.57 30.09 38.58
CA ALA A 139 -6.53 29.96 37.49
C ALA A 139 -5.90 29.57 36.15
N LEU A 140 -4.64 29.96 35.88
CA LEU A 140 -3.95 29.64 34.62
C LEU A 140 -3.86 28.13 34.32
N MET A 141 -3.75 27.29 35.35
CA MET A 141 -3.52 25.85 35.19
C MET A 141 -4.63 24.97 35.77
N ASN A 142 -5.63 25.57 36.43
CA ASN A 142 -6.64 24.84 37.18
C ASN A 142 -7.98 24.79 36.43
N SER A 143 -8.44 23.57 36.11
CA SER A 143 -9.72 23.27 35.47
C SER A 143 -10.75 22.63 36.42
N SER A 144 -10.56 22.74 37.74
CA SER A 144 -11.40 22.03 38.74
C SER A 144 -12.88 22.42 38.72
N HIS A 145 -13.24 23.55 38.09
CA HIS A 145 -14.62 24.04 38.00
C HIS A 145 -15.33 23.61 36.70
N GLY A 146 -14.77 22.65 35.96
CA GLY A 146 -15.21 22.26 34.63
C GLY A 146 -14.49 23.04 33.54
N CYS A 147 -14.61 22.58 32.30
CA CYS A 147 -14.06 23.25 31.12
C CYS A 147 -15.08 23.21 29.97
N ASP A 148 -15.07 24.28 29.20
CA ASP A 148 -15.86 24.47 28.01
C ASP A 148 -14.96 25.02 26.91
N LEU A 149 -14.08 24.15 26.43
CA LEU A 149 -13.10 24.48 25.40
C LEU A 149 -13.82 24.75 24.07
N VAL A 150 -13.38 25.81 23.41
CA VAL A 150 -13.85 26.23 22.10
C VAL A 150 -12.74 26.83 21.27
N GLN A 151 -12.95 26.84 19.96
CA GLN A 151 -12.09 27.46 18.98
C GLN A 151 -12.80 28.53 18.19
N ASP A 152 -12.00 29.42 17.62
CA ASP A 152 -12.50 30.53 16.83
C ASP A 152 -11.84 30.58 15.44
N VAL A 153 -10.83 31.44 15.21
CA VAL A 153 -10.20 31.62 13.89
C VAL A 153 -9.01 30.67 13.74
N THR A 154 -9.27 29.38 13.92
CA THR A 154 -8.29 28.30 13.75
C THR A 154 -8.86 27.15 12.92
N THR A 155 -7.99 26.45 12.18
CA THR A 155 -8.35 25.37 11.24
C THR A 155 -8.10 23.98 11.82
N ASP A 156 -8.02 23.87 13.14
CA ASP A 156 -7.65 22.68 13.90
C ASP A 156 -8.81 22.14 14.76
N CYS A 157 -10.02 22.13 14.19
CA CYS A 157 -11.23 21.60 14.84
C CYS A 157 -11.06 20.22 15.47
N SER A 158 -10.36 19.33 14.77
CA SER A 158 -10.05 17.99 15.23
C SER A 158 -9.24 17.99 16.53
N VAL A 159 -8.33 18.95 16.71
CA VAL A 159 -7.50 19.09 17.92
C VAL A 159 -8.36 19.56 19.09
N VAL A 160 -9.21 20.55 18.89
CA VAL A 160 -10.05 21.09 19.97
C VAL A 160 -11.18 20.12 20.34
N ALA A 161 -11.77 19.42 19.36
CA ALA A 161 -12.69 18.31 19.61
C ALA A 161 -12.01 17.19 20.42
N SER A 162 -10.77 16.84 20.07
CA SER A 162 -9.96 15.87 20.80
C SER A 162 -9.73 16.27 22.25
N LEU A 163 -9.34 17.53 22.50
CA LEU A 163 -9.15 18.05 23.86
C LEU A 163 -10.47 18.00 24.66
N CYS A 164 -11.59 18.42 24.06
CA CYS A 164 -12.91 18.35 24.68
C CYS A 164 -13.27 16.92 25.09
N ALA A 165 -13.19 15.97 24.16
CA ALA A 165 -13.54 14.57 24.40
C ALA A 165 -12.61 13.90 25.43
N ALA A 166 -11.33 14.28 25.45
CA ALA A 166 -10.34 13.73 26.36
C ALA A 166 -10.32 14.39 27.75
N MET A 167 -11.11 15.45 28.02
CA MET A 167 -11.05 16.17 29.29
C MET A 167 -11.14 15.25 30.51
N ARG A 168 -12.04 14.27 30.48
CA ARG A 168 -12.23 13.31 31.58
C ARG A 168 -10.97 12.52 31.90
N ILE A 169 -10.20 12.10 30.89
CA ILE A 169 -8.95 11.36 31.08
C ILE A 169 -7.76 12.30 31.35
N LEU A 170 -7.78 13.51 30.78
CA LEU A 170 -6.72 14.50 30.95
C LEU A 170 -6.69 15.05 32.37
N THR A 171 -7.84 15.34 32.97
CA THR A 171 -7.91 16.00 34.29
C THR A 171 -8.58 15.15 35.36
N GLY A 172 -8.89 13.88 35.06
CA GLY A 172 -9.48 12.94 36.00
C GLY A 172 -8.51 12.45 37.09
N ARG A 173 -8.99 11.53 37.94
CA ARG A 173 -8.23 11.01 39.09
C ARG A 173 -6.89 10.37 38.70
N ASN A 174 -6.84 9.72 37.55
CA ASN A 174 -5.64 9.12 36.97
C ASN A 174 -5.17 9.94 35.75
N SER A 175 -5.13 11.26 35.92
CA SER A 175 -4.80 12.25 34.88
C SER A 175 -3.61 11.83 34.01
N VAL A 176 -3.88 11.59 32.71
CA VAL A 176 -2.80 11.35 31.74
C VAL A 176 -1.99 12.62 31.48
N LEU A 177 -2.56 13.81 31.73
CA LEU A 177 -1.89 15.10 31.60
C LEU A 177 -0.61 15.19 32.45
N SER A 178 -0.58 14.53 33.61
CA SER A 178 0.59 14.44 34.49
C SER A 178 1.83 13.81 33.85
N SER A 179 1.63 13.04 32.77
CA SER A 179 2.70 12.42 31.98
C SER A 179 2.96 13.12 30.64
N ILE A 180 2.13 14.10 30.28
CA ILE A 180 2.17 14.80 28.99
C ILE A 180 2.80 16.18 29.15
N LEU A 181 2.39 16.98 30.15
CA LEU A 181 2.78 18.39 30.27
C LEU A 181 3.61 18.64 31.52
N TYR A 182 4.79 19.26 31.35
CA TYR A 182 5.71 19.61 32.42
C TYR A 182 6.02 21.13 32.41
N PRO A 183 6.09 21.78 33.60
CA PRO A 183 6.08 21.18 34.94
C PRO A 183 4.65 20.81 35.43
N PHE A 184 4.57 19.85 36.34
CA PHE A 184 3.30 19.33 36.86
C PHE A 184 3.34 19.16 38.39
N ASP A 185 2.27 19.56 39.09
CA ASP A 185 2.10 19.31 40.52
C ASP A 185 1.38 17.98 40.72
N LYS A 186 2.15 16.91 40.96
CA LYS A 186 1.61 15.57 41.19
C LYS A 186 0.77 15.46 42.49
N SER A 187 0.92 16.40 43.44
CA SER A 187 0.16 16.39 44.69
C SER A 187 -1.23 17.01 44.54
N ARG A 188 -1.33 18.10 43.78
CA ARG A 188 -2.60 18.77 43.43
C ARG A 188 -3.29 18.16 42.21
N GLY A 189 -2.56 17.39 41.40
CA GLY A 189 -3.09 16.78 40.18
C GLY A 189 -3.30 17.79 39.04
N ILE A 190 -2.57 18.89 39.03
CA ILE A 190 -2.70 19.97 38.03
C ILE A 190 -1.34 20.38 37.46
N PRO A 191 -1.27 20.91 36.22
CA PRO A 191 -0.06 21.53 35.69
C PRO A 191 0.43 22.70 36.57
N ARG A 192 1.72 23.00 36.51
CA ARG A 192 2.32 24.16 37.20
C ARG A 192 2.65 25.26 36.22
N VAL A 193 2.50 26.50 36.66
CA VAL A 193 3.07 27.65 35.96
C VAL A 193 4.60 27.56 36.03
N SER A 194 5.26 27.60 34.87
CA SER A 194 6.71 27.61 34.75
C SER A 194 7.25 29.03 34.97
N ALA A 195 8.13 29.23 35.96
CA ALA A 195 8.71 30.55 36.24
C ALA A 195 9.60 31.05 35.10
N SER A 196 10.27 30.13 34.40
CA SER A 196 11.08 30.42 33.22
C SER A 196 10.26 30.67 31.95
N GLY A 197 8.96 30.37 31.94
CA GLY A 197 8.13 30.38 30.73
C GLY A 197 8.42 29.25 29.74
N LYS A 198 9.30 28.30 30.10
CA LYS A 198 9.59 27.07 29.33
C LYS A 198 8.62 25.97 29.72
N TYR A 199 8.09 25.24 28.74
CA TYR A 199 7.29 24.05 28.95
C TYR A 199 7.84 22.90 28.12
N VAL A 200 7.69 21.68 28.65
CA VAL A 200 8.12 20.46 27.97
C VAL A 200 6.92 19.54 27.89
N LEU A 201 6.62 19.08 26.68
CA LEU A 201 5.56 18.14 26.41
C LEU A 201 6.11 16.81 25.92
N LYS A 202 5.47 15.72 26.34
CA LYS A 202 5.73 14.36 25.89
C LYS A 202 4.61 13.95 24.93
N LEU A 203 4.85 14.12 23.63
CA LEU A 203 3.88 13.77 22.59
C LEU A 203 4.32 12.50 21.84
N TYR A 204 3.39 11.72 21.34
CA TYR A 204 3.66 10.46 20.65
C TYR A 204 3.59 10.63 19.13
N PHE A 205 4.71 10.54 18.42
CA PHE A 205 4.68 10.57 16.95
C PHE A 205 5.95 9.95 16.37
N ASN A 206 5.88 9.56 15.10
CA ASN A 206 7.01 8.94 14.40
C ASN A 206 7.59 7.76 15.21
N GLY A 207 6.69 6.89 15.68
CA GLY A 207 7.00 5.63 16.33
C GLY A 207 7.36 5.67 17.82
N CYS A 208 7.46 6.84 18.47
CA CYS A 208 7.77 6.89 19.90
C CYS A 208 7.26 8.17 20.58
N PHE A 209 7.28 8.19 21.91
CA PHE A 209 7.15 9.44 22.66
C PHE A 209 8.38 10.32 22.42
N ARG A 210 8.17 11.62 22.23
CA ARG A 210 9.19 12.61 21.90
C ARG A 210 9.07 13.85 22.78
N ARG A 211 10.22 14.49 23.01
CA ARG A 211 10.31 15.75 23.77
C ARG A 211 9.98 16.92 22.85
N VAL A 212 8.92 17.64 23.17
CA VAL A 212 8.49 18.87 22.49
C VAL A 212 8.66 20.03 23.46
N ILE A 213 9.58 20.95 23.15
CA ILE A 213 9.85 22.13 23.99
C ILE A 213 9.16 23.33 23.35
N ILE A 214 8.41 24.10 24.15
CA ILE A 214 7.78 25.36 23.75
C ILE A 214 8.01 26.42 24.82
N ASP A 215 7.80 27.68 24.45
CA ASP A 215 7.55 28.76 25.42
C ASP A 215 6.04 29.01 25.61
N GLU A 216 5.69 29.88 26.54
CA GLU A 216 4.31 30.24 26.87
C GLU A 216 3.66 31.31 25.98
N ARG A 217 4.35 31.86 24.98
CA ARG A 217 3.78 32.93 24.15
C ARG A 217 2.66 32.38 23.26
N LEU A 218 1.52 33.04 23.21
CA LEU A 218 0.40 32.67 22.34
C LEU A 218 0.18 33.74 21.27
N PRO A 219 -0.42 33.38 20.11
CA PRO A 219 -0.73 34.34 19.07
C PRO A 219 -1.85 35.28 19.53
N SER A 220 -1.52 36.55 19.79
CA SER A 220 -2.51 37.58 20.08
C SER A 220 -3.23 38.02 18.80
N SER A 221 -4.46 38.51 18.93
CA SER A 221 -5.26 39.03 17.82
C SER A 221 -5.35 40.56 17.87
N LEU A 222 -5.38 41.18 16.70
CA LEU A 222 -5.70 42.60 16.51
C LEU A 222 -7.22 42.86 16.57
N THR A 223 -8.02 41.80 16.61
CA THR A 223 -9.50 41.85 16.70
C THR A 223 -9.97 41.11 17.95
N ASN A 224 -11.28 41.09 18.21
CA ASN A 224 -11.87 40.32 19.32
C ASN A 224 -11.89 38.79 19.08
N ARG A 225 -11.30 38.32 17.98
CA ARG A 225 -11.22 36.89 17.63
C ARG A 225 -10.03 36.23 18.31
N THR A 226 -10.14 34.95 18.62
CA THR A 226 -9.03 34.17 19.20
C THR A 226 -8.32 33.32 18.13
N LEU A 227 -7.01 33.13 18.30
CA LEU A 227 -6.13 32.37 17.39
C LEU A 227 -5.59 31.08 18.04
N TYR A 228 -6.17 30.70 19.17
CA TYR A 228 -5.84 29.50 19.95
C TYR A 228 -7.08 29.07 20.73
N VAL A 229 -7.12 27.82 21.17
CA VAL A 229 -8.20 27.25 22.00
C VAL A 229 -8.39 28.04 23.30
N VAL A 230 -9.64 28.36 23.62
CA VAL A 230 -10.00 29.08 24.85
C VAL A 230 -11.03 28.31 25.63
N ASP A 231 -11.00 28.43 26.96
CA ASP A 231 -12.06 27.96 27.83
C ASP A 231 -13.03 29.11 28.12
N ARG A 232 -14.33 28.89 27.84
CA ARG A 232 -15.36 29.91 28.11
C ARG A 232 -15.64 30.09 29.60
N LEU A 233 -15.41 29.05 30.41
CA LEU A 233 -15.64 29.10 31.85
C LEU A 233 -14.48 29.76 32.59
N ASN A 234 -13.27 29.61 32.06
CA ASN A 234 -12.06 30.26 32.56
C ASN A 234 -11.21 30.78 31.38
N PRO A 235 -11.44 32.01 30.90
CA PRO A 235 -10.67 32.59 29.79
C PRO A 235 -9.16 32.71 30.02
N GLN A 236 -8.70 32.62 31.28
CA GLN A 236 -7.27 32.62 31.61
C GLN A 236 -6.63 31.21 31.52
N LEU A 237 -7.41 30.14 31.32
CA LEU A 237 -6.91 28.78 31.33
C LEU A 237 -5.90 28.55 30.19
N LEU A 238 -4.66 28.29 30.57
CA LEU A 238 -3.50 28.31 29.67
C LEU A 238 -3.10 26.92 29.15
N TRP A 239 -3.19 25.88 29.99
CA TRP A 239 -2.67 24.56 29.64
C TRP A 239 -3.26 23.95 28.35
N PRO A 240 -4.55 24.14 27.98
CA PRO A 240 -5.08 23.64 26.71
C PRO A 240 -4.40 24.32 25.51
N ALA A 241 -4.17 25.64 25.59
CA ALA A 241 -3.48 26.40 24.55
C ALA A 241 -2.01 26.01 24.42
N LEU A 242 -1.35 25.60 25.52
CA LEU A 242 0.03 25.07 25.46
C LEU A 242 0.09 23.71 24.75
N LEU A 243 -0.89 22.82 24.98
CA LEU A 243 -1.00 21.54 24.27
C LEU A 243 -1.25 21.76 22.77
N GLU A 244 -2.20 22.62 22.43
CA GLU A 244 -2.50 23.01 21.05
C GLU A 244 -1.24 23.55 20.37
N LYS A 245 -0.56 24.53 20.98
CA LYS A 245 0.68 25.10 20.43
C LYS A 245 1.77 24.04 20.21
N ALA A 246 1.96 23.13 21.16
CA ALA A 246 2.95 22.06 21.03
C ALA A 246 2.60 21.08 19.91
N TYR A 247 1.31 20.74 19.77
CA TYR A 247 0.81 19.90 18.68
C TYR A 247 1.01 20.58 17.33
N LEU A 248 0.61 21.85 17.20
CA LEU A 248 0.76 22.63 15.97
C LEU A 248 2.22 22.86 15.61
N LYS A 249 3.13 22.97 16.59
CA LYS A 249 4.59 22.96 16.34
C LYS A 249 5.03 21.66 15.65
N VAL A 250 4.51 20.51 16.08
CA VAL A 250 4.79 19.19 15.47
C VAL A 250 4.18 19.09 14.08
N ARG A 251 3.03 19.72 13.83
CA ARG A 251 2.31 19.70 12.54
C ARG A 251 2.69 20.84 11.59
N GLY A 252 3.69 21.65 11.93
CA GLY A 252 4.30 22.64 11.02
C GLY A 252 3.72 24.05 11.06
N GLY A 253 2.90 24.37 12.08
CA GLY A 253 2.38 25.72 12.35
C GLY A 253 0.87 25.76 12.58
N TYR A 254 0.34 26.97 12.78
CA TYR A 254 -1.10 27.23 12.90
C TYR A 254 -1.83 27.22 11.54
N ASP A 255 -1.09 27.33 10.43
CA ASP A 255 -1.58 27.01 9.08
C ASP A 255 -1.69 25.50 8.90
N PHE A 256 -2.63 24.91 9.62
CA PHE A 256 -2.87 23.49 9.69
C PHE A 256 -4.04 23.13 8.77
N PRO A 257 -3.87 22.21 7.80
CA PRO A 257 -4.93 21.84 6.86
C PRO A 257 -6.07 21.03 7.49
N GLY A 258 -5.99 20.74 8.79
CA GLY A 258 -6.88 19.82 9.50
C GLY A 258 -6.32 18.39 9.54
N SER A 259 -7.00 17.54 10.30
CA SER A 259 -6.67 16.13 10.53
C SER A 259 -7.95 15.42 11.00
N ASN A 260 -7.85 14.15 11.38
CA ASN A 260 -8.89 13.49 12.15
C ASN A 260 -8.51 13.42 13.64
N SER A 261 -9.52 13.47 14.50
CA SER A 261 -9.38 13.42 15.96
C SER A 261 -8.69 12.14 16.44
N GLY A 262 -8.82 11.02 15.72
CA GLY A 262 -8.11 9.77 16.01
C GLY A 262 -6.59 9.93 16.02
N THR A 263 -6.07 10.63 15.01
CA THR A 263 -4.65 10.97 14.85
C THR A 263 -4.20 11.96 15.93
N ASP A 264 -5.04 12.95 16.23
CA ASP A 264 -4.71 14.01 17.17
C ASP A 264 -4.58 13.47 18.60
N LEU A 265 -5.56 12.66 19.02
CA LEU A 265 -5.51 11.95 20.31
C LEU A 265 -4.35 10.96 20.39
N TRP A 266 -4.03 10.26 19.29
CA TRP A 266 -2.84 9.41 19.23
C TRP A 266 -1.57 10.20 19.50
N VAL A 267 -1.43 11.40 18.91
CA VAL A 267 -0.26 12.25 19.13
C VAL A 267 -0.23 12.83 20.54
N LEU A 268 -1.36 13.29 21.05
CA LEU A 268 -1.45 13.91 22.36
C LEU A 268 -1.22 12.91 23.50
N THR A 269 -1.73 11.68 23.37
CA THR A 269 -1.84 10.73 24.50
C THR A 269 -1.10 9.41 24.30
N GLY A 270 -0.80 9.03 23.05
CA GLY A 270 -0.35 7.69 22.69
C GLY A 270 -1.44 6.61 22.77
N TRP A 271 -2.72 6.99 22.91
CA TRP A 271 -3.86 6.06 22.93
C TRP A 271 -4.21 5.57 21.53
N ILE A 272 -4.45 4.26 21.43
CA ILE A 272 -4.46 3.50 20.17
C ILE A 272 -5.67 3.90 19.31
N PRO A 273 -5.48 4.46 18.10
CA PRO A 273 -6.57 4.89 17.26
C PRO A 273 -7.25 3.70 16.55
N GLU A 274 -8.58 3.70 16.50
CA GLU A 274 -9.44 2.84 15.70
C GLU A 274 -10.47 3.74 14.99
N GLN A 275 -10.48 3.70 13.65
CA GLN A 275 -11.49 4.40 12.85
C GLN A 275 -12.62 3.44 12.48
N ILE A 276 -13.85 3.82 12.81
CA ILE A 276 -15.06 3.10 12.45
C ILE A 276 -15.80 3.88 11.37
N PHE A 277 -15.90 3.30 10.18
CA PHE A 277 -16.73 3.82 9.09
C PHE A 277 -18.19 3.46 9.37
N LEU A 278 -19.04 4.47 9.56
CA LEU A 278 -20.40 4.29 10.05
C LEU A 278 -21.38 3.81 8.96
N GLN A 279 -21.09 4.10 7.68
CA GLN A 279 -21.87 3.64 6.52
C GLN A 279 -21.53 2.21 6.05
N ARG A 280 -20.69 1.48 6.78
CA ARG A 280 -20.23 0.15 6.36
C ARG A 280 -21.33 -0.90 6.54
N GLU A 281 -21.61 -1.69 5.50
CA GLU A 281 -22.75 -2.63 5.48
C GLU A 281 -22.66 -3.76 6.52
N ASP A 282 -21.46 -4.19 6.89
CA ASP A 282 -21.20 -5.29 7.84
C ASP A 282 -21.06 -4.80 9.30
N LEU A 283 -21.45 -3.56 9.61
CA LEU A 283 -21.30 -2.99 10.94
C LEU A 283 -22.33 -3.55 11.94
N GLU A 284 -21.86 -4.34 12.91
CA GLU A 284 -22.70 -4.84 14.01
C GLU A 284 -22.92 -3.77 15.10
N ILE A 285 -23.91 -2.90 14.89
CA ILE A 285 -24.22 -1.71 15.73
C ILE A 285 -24.34 -2.05 17.22
N ASP A 286 -25.07 -3.11 17.58
CA ASP A 286 -25.31 -3.47 18.99
C ASP A 286 -24.03 -3.91 19.72
N ARG A 287 -23.18 -4.68 19.02
CA ARG A 287 -21.88 -5.10 19.56
C ARG A 287 -20.95 -3.90 19.68
N LEU A 288 -20.95 -3.01 18.68
CA LEU A 288 -20.18 -1.77 18.70
C LEU A 288 -20.58 -0.88 19.88
N TRP A 289 -21.87 -0.59 20.04
CA TRP A 289 -22.39 0.25 21.12
C TRP A 289 -22.01 -0.31 22.49
N THR A 290 -22.26 -1.61 22.73
CA THR A 290 -21.94 -2.26 24.00
C THR A 290 -20.45 -2.14 24.32
N ARG A 291 -19.60 -2.35 23.31
CA ARG A 291 -18.15 -2.26 23.44
C ARG A 291 -17.70 -0.85 23.81
N ILE A 292 -18.20 0.16 23.11
CA ILE A 292 -17.82 1.56 23.33
C ILE A 292 -18.36 2.05 24.67
N LYS A 293 -19.63 1.80 25.00
CA LYS A 293 -20.26 2.22 26.25
C LYS A 293 -19.51 1.68 27.46
N ASN A 294 -19.23 0.38 27.49
CA ASN A 294 -18.49 -0.25 28.59
C ASN A 294 -17.09 0.35 28.76
N ALA A 295 -16.40 0.60 27.65
CA ALA A 295 -15.07 1.19 27.67
C ALA A 295 -15.09 2.67 28.07
N HIS A 296 -16.08 3.43 27.64
CA HIS A 296 -16.25 4.85 27.97
C HIS A 296 -16.56 5.02 29.47
N ASP A 297 -17.47 4.20 30.01
CA ASP A 297 -17.80 4.20 31.44
C ASP A 297 -16.59 3.87 32.32
N SER A 298 -15.71 3.01 31.80
CA SER A 298 -14.46 2.60 32.45
C SER A 298 -13.26 3.52 32.12
N GLU A 299 -13.47 4.64 31.42
CA GLU A 299 -12.43 5.58 31.01
C GLU A 299 -11.29 4.94 30.20
N ASN A 300 -11.60 3.93 29.38
CA ASN A 300 -10.65 3.20 28.55
C ASN A 300 -10.76 3.52 27.05
N VAL A 301 -11.66 4.42 26.67
CA VAL A 301 -11.78 4.92 25.31
C VAL A 301 -12.19 6.39 25.32
N VAL A 302 -11.63 7.17 24.38
CA VAL A 302 -12.10 8.51 24.03
C VAL A 302 -12.79 8.41 22.67
N VAL A 303 -13.92 9.11 22.52
CA VAL A 303 -14.78 9.02 21.33
C VAL A 303 -14.96 10.39 20.70
N THR A 304 -14.81 10.45 19.38
CA THR A 304 -15.11 11.63 18.56
C THR A 304 -15.83 11.19 17.28
N LEU A 305 -16.50 12.12 16.62
CA LEU A 305 -17.21 11.88 15.36
C LEU A 305 -16.70 12.84 14.29
N GLY A 306 -16.60 12.35 13.05
CA GLY A 306 -16.27 13.17 11.88
C GLY A 306 -17.41 13.16 10.86
N THR A 307 -17.79 14.33 10.37
CA THR A 307 -18.71 14.47 9.25
C THR A 307 -17.96 14.39 7.92
N GLY A 308 -18.60 13.79 6.93
CA GLY A 308 -18.16 13.87 5.55
C GLY A 308 -18.52 15.21 4.92
N ARG A 309 -18.55 15.25 3.59
CA ARG A 309 -19.04 16.43 2.89
C ARG A 309 -20.54 16.62 3.12
N ILE A 310 -20.92 17.79 3.62
CA ILE A 310 -22.30 18.25 3.78
C ILE A 310 -22.48 19.51 2.92
N SER A 311 -23.59 19.63 2.19
CA SER A 311 -23.85 20.84 1.41
C SER A 311 -24.26 22.01 2.31
N ALA A 312 -23.99 23.26 1.92
CA ALA A 312 -24.35 24.43 2.72
C ALA A 312 -25.85 24.49 3.07
N GLU A 313 -26.73 24.04 2.16
CA GLU A 313 -28.17 23.94 2.43
C GLU A 313 -28.47 22.90 3.52
N GLU A 314 -27.80 21.74 3.50
CA GLU A 314 -27.94 20.71 4.52
C GLU A 314 -27.33 21.16 5.87
N GLU A 315 -26.21 21.89 5.87
CA GLU A 315 -25.62 22.45 7.09
C GLU A 315 -26.60 23.38 7.80
N ASP A 316 -27.25 24.26 7.03
CA ASP A 316 -28.27 25.18 7.55
C ASP A 316 -29.52 24.42 8.06
N LEU A 317 -29.94 23.35 7.38
CA LEU A 317 -31.12 22.57 7.78
C LEU A 317 -30.87 21.70 9.01
N LEU A 318 -29.73 21.01 9.05
CA LEU A 318 -29.38 20.04 10.09
C LEU A 318 -28.75 20.71 11.31
N GLY A 319 -28.05 21.82 11.13
CA GLY A 319 -27.19 22.40 12.16
C GLY A 319 -25.92 21.59 12.42
N LEU A 320 -25.43 20.87 11.41
CA LEU A 320 -24.13 20.18 11.39
C LEU A 320 -23.22 20.84 10.37
N VAL A 321 -21.92 20.77 10.58
CA VAL A 321 -20.89 21.30 9.69
C VAL A 321 -20.25 20.12 8.96
N GLY A 322 -20.04 20.24 7.66
CA GLY A 322 -19.33 19.25 6.85
C GLY A 322 -17.81 19.31 7.02
N GLU A 323 -17.13 18.19 6.76
CA GLU A 323 -15.67 18.05 6.93
C GLU A 323 -15.19 18.52 8.31
N HIS A 324 -15.93 18.17 9.38
CA HIS A 324 -15.71 18.70 10.73
C HIS A 324 -15.79 17.62 11.81
N ASP A 325 -15.00 17.81 12.87
CA ASP A 325 -14.91 16.88 13.99
C ASP A 325 -15.68 17.40 15.22
N TYR A 326 -16.39 16.47 15.86
CA TYR A 326 -17.22 16.69 17.04
C TYR A 326 -16.75 15.83 18.21
N ALA A 327 -16.79 16.39 19.41
CA ALA A 327 -16.44 15.68 20.64
C ALA A 327 -17.64 14.92 21.19
N ILE A 328 -17.43 13.70 21.68
CA ILE A 328 -18.41 12.99 22.49
C ILE A 328 -18.05 13.18 23.96
N MET A 329 -18.94 13.85 24.69
CA MET A 329 -18.74 14.19 26.09
C MET A 329 -19.34 13.16 27.04
N ASP A 330 -20.40 12.47 26.61
CA ASP A 330 -21.06 11.42 27.39
C ASP A 330 -21.88 10.45 26.53
N LEU A 331 -22.19 9.28 27.08
CA LEU A 331 -23.00 8.23 26.47
C LEU A 331 -24.06 7.75 27.47
N GLU A 332 -25.32 7.72 27.06
CA GLU A 332 -26.43 7.28 27.93
C GLU A 332 -27.40 6.30 27.22
N VAL A 333 -28.14 5.56 28.03
CA VAL A 333 -29.28 4.75 27.58
C VAL A 333 -30.50 5.16 28.39
N VAL A 334 -31.48 5.78 27.74
CA VAL A 334 -32.71 6.28 28.37
C VAL A 334 -33.91 5.68 27.67
N ALA A 335 -34.74 4.92 28.41
CA ALA A 335 -35.93 4.24 27.86
C ALA A 335 -35.64 3.48 26.55
N GLU A 336 -34.58 2.66 26.56
CA GLU A 336 -34.06 1.88 25.41
C GLU A 336 -33.46 2.73 24.26
N SER A 337 -33.53 4.07 24.33
CA SER A 337 -32.87 4.97 23.39
C SER A 337 -31.39 5.16 23.76
N ARG A 338 -30.50 4.84 22.82
CA ARG A 338 -29.05 5.06 22.92
C ARG A 338 -28.71 6.47 22.47
N ARG A 339 -28.07 7.27 23.31
CA ARG A 339 -27.79 8.69 23.03
C ARG A 339 -26.36 9.07 23.34
N LEU A 340 -25.84 10.01 22.54
CA LEU A 340 -24.50 10.56 22.65
C LEU A 340 -24.61 12.07 22.89
N LEU A 341 -23.89 12.59 23.89
CA LEU A 341 -23.76 14.02 24.13
C LEU A 341 -22.65 14.54 23.23
N VAL A 342 -23.04 15.20 22.14
CA VAL A 342 -22.14 15.70 21.10
C VAL A 342 -21.85 17.17 21.36
N LYS A 343 -20.59 17.59 21.23
CA LYS A 343 -20.16 18.99 21.35
C LYS A 343 -19.48 19.45 20.07
N ASN A 344 -19.96 20.57 19.53
CA ASN A 344 -19.27 21.33 18.50
C ASN A 344 -18.16 22.19 19.16
N PRO A 345 -16.88 22.07 18.75
CA PRO A 345 -15.81 22.89 19.32
C PRO A 345 -15.84 24.36 18.89
N TRP A 346 -16.66 24.80 17.93
CA TRP A 346 -16.68 26.20 17.49
C TRP A 346 -17.41 27.14 18.46
N CYS A 347 -16.83 28.33 18.72
CA CYS A 347 -17.41 29.37 19.59
C CYS A 347 -18.87 29.71 19.21
N ASP A 348 -19.10 29.98 17.92
CA ASP A 348 -20.39 30.38 17.33
C ASP A 348 -20.94 29.28 16.38
N GLY A 349 -20.61 28.01 16.66
CA GLY A 349 -21.00 26.89 15.81
C GLY A 349 -22.51 26.62 15.79
N PRO A 350 -23.05 26.08 14.68
CA PRO A 350 -24.43 25.64 14.65
C PRO A 350 -24.65 24.48 15.64
N VAL A 351 -25.89 24.38 16.11
CA VAL A 351 -26.38 23.32 17.00
C VAL A 351 -27.38 22.47 16.22
N TRP A 352 -27.31 21.16 16.42
CA TRP A 352 -28.22 20.19 15.82
C TRP A 352 -29.69 20.59 15.98
N LYS A 353 -30.41 20.60 14.86
CA LYS A 353 -31.82 21.03 14.78
C LYS A 353 -32.83 19.87 14.85
N GLY A 354 -32.35 18.62 14.93
CA GLY A 354 -33.20 17.43 15.01
C GLY A 354 -33.48 16.79 13.65
N SER A 355 -33.90 15.51 13.66
CA SER A 355 -34.26 14.76 12.46
C SER A 355 -35.54 15.33 11.82
N ILE A 356 -35.49 15.63 10.52
CA ILE A 356 -36.60 16.22 9.74
C ILE A 356 -37.76 15.21 9.58
N SER A 357 -37.50 13.91 9.76
CA SER A 357 -38.47 12.83 9.60
C SER A 357 -39.10 12.35 10.92
N GLN A 358 -40.00 13.15 11.49
CA GLN A 358 -41.19 12.61 12.17
C GLN A 358 -42.45 13.33 11.71
N PRO A 359 -43.15 12.86 10.66
CA PRO A 359 -44.55 13.18 10.49
C PRO A 359 -45.35 12.35 11.50
N HIS A 360 -46.12 13.04 12.34
CA HIS A 360 -47.07 12.54 13.35
C HIS A 360 -46.52 12.22 14.76
N LYS A 361 -46.56 13.24 15.63
CA LYS A 361 -47.21 13.07 16.94
C LYS A 361 -48.37 14.05 17.05
N SER A 362 -49.54 13.46 17.18
CA SER A 362 -50.85 14.05 17.43
C SER A 362 -50.85 15.04 18.59
N ASP A 363 -51.72 16.03 18.48
CA ASP A 363 -52.22 16.88 19.57
C ASP A 363 -52.59 16.05 20.81
N SER A 364 -51.67 15.95 21.76
CA SER A 364 -52.02 15.78 23.17
C SER A 364 -51.06 16.58 24.01
N ALA A 365 -51.60 17.63 24.60
CA ALA A 365 -50.96 18.48 25.57
C ALA A 365 -50.63 17.68 26.84
N THR A 366 -49.46 17.04 26.85
CA THR A 366 -48.77 16.67 28.08
C THR A 366 -47.36 17.25 27.97
N LYS A 367 -47.17 18.44 28.55
CA LYS A 367 -45.85 19.00 28.80
C LYS A 367 -45.07 17.98 29.66
N SER A 368 -44.17 17.22 29.05
CA SER A 368 -43.08 16.58 29.78
C SER A 368 -42.14 17.67 30.26
N PRO A 369 -41.96 17.87 31.58
CA PRO A 369 -41.04 18.85 32.11
C PRO A 369 -39.66 18.20 32.18
N GLU A 370 -38.90 18.28 31.09
CA GLU A 370 -37.45 18.04 31.08
C GLU A 370 -36.86 18.72 29.84
N ALA A 371 -36.99 20.05 29.82
CA ALA A 371 -35.91 20.86 29.28
C ALA A 371 -34.72 20.61 30.23
N SER A 372 -33.85 19.67 29.84
CA SER A 372 -32.57 19.49 30.50
C SER A 372 -31.86 20.85 30.59
N ALA A 373 -31.16 21.06 31.70
CA ALA A 373 -30.42 22.28 32.07
C ALA A 373 -29.74 22.96 30.86
N PRO A 374 -29.51 24.29 30.87
CA PRO A 374 -28.87 24.99 29.76
C PRO A 374 -27.60 24.25 29.36
N SER A 375 -27.67 23.51 28.25
CA SER A 375 -26.55 22.78 27.70
C SER A 375 -25.46 23.80 27.41
N ALA A 376 -24.22 23.52 27.81
CA ALA A 376 -23.09 24.36 27.44
C ALA A 376 -23.17 24.66 25.93
N THR A 377 -23.01 25.92 25.54
CA THR A 377 -23.29 26.40 24.17
C THR A 377 -22.59 25.50 23.12
N GLY A 378 -23.31 24.96 22.14
CA GLY A 378 -22.73 24.04 21.15
C GLY A 378 -22.76 22.55 21.51
N SER A 379 -23.28 22.16 22.68
CA SER A 379 -23.49 20.76 23.08
C SER A 379 -24.96 20.33 22.95
N PHE A 380 -25.22 19.12 22.46
CA PHE A 380 -26.56 18.57 22.25
C PHE A 380 -26.58 17.04 22.33
N TRP A 381 -27.71 16.47 22.77
CA TRP A 381 -27.93 15.02 22.73
C TRP A 381 -28.43 14.60 21.35
N MET A 382 -27.87 13.50 20.85
CA MET A 382 -28.24 12.90 19.56
C MET A 382 -28.40 11.39 19.71
N THR A 383 -29.36 10.80 19.00
CA THR A 383 -29.55 9.34 19.05
C THR A 383 -28.44 8.63 18.28
N LEU A 384 -28.15 7.37 18.63
CA LEU A 384 -27.20 6.56 17.86
C LEU A 384 -27.64 6.41 16.39
N ASP A 385 -28.95 6.35 16.13
CA ASP A 385 -29.46 6.22 14.77
C ASP A 385 -29.19 7.49 13.94
N ASP A 386 -29.38 8.67 14.54
CA ASP A 386 -29.00 9.95 13.91
C ASP A 386 -27.48 10.04 13.69
N VAL A 387 -26.66 9.54 14.62
CA VAL A 387 -25.19 9.46 14.45
C VAL A 387 -24.85 8.64 13.20
N LEU A 388 -25.43 7.44 13.07
CA LEU A 388 -25.19 6.55 11.94
C LEU A 388 -25.64 7.17 10.61
N GLN A 389 -26.69 8.00 10.63
CA GLN A 389 -27.22 8.67 9.45
C GLN A 389 -26.37 9.86 9.00
N HIS A 390 -25.83 10.64 9.92
CA HIS A 390 -25.27 11.97 9.62
C HIS A 390 -23.74 12.07 9.73
N PHE A 391 -23.07 11.07 10.31
CA PHE A 391 -21.61 11.07 10.47
C PHE A 391 -20.96 10.00 9.62
N GLU A 392 -19.81 10.30 9.04
CA GLU A 392 -19.06 9.36 8.19
C GLU A 392 -18.21 8.40 9.03
N SER A 393 -17.52 8.96 10.02
CA SER A 393 -16.57 8.22 10.84
C SER A 393 -16.81 8.47 12.33
N MET A 394 -16.58 7.42 13.11
CA MET A 394 -16.39 7.50 14.55
C MET A 394 -14.95 7.11 14.87
N TYR A 395 -14.21 8.01 15.52
CA TYR A 395 -12.83 7.76 15.92
C TYR A 395 -12.78 7.39 17.39
N LEU A 396 -12.12 6.27 17.68
CA LEU A 396 -11.95 5.72 19.00
C LEU A 396 -10.45 5.71 19.33
N ASN A 397 -10.06 6.28 20.46
CA ASN A 397 -8.70 6.14 20.97
C ASN A 397 -8.75 5.31 22.24
N TRP A 398 -8.07 4.16 22.22
CA TRP A 398 -8.14 3.16 23.28
C TRP A 398 -6.94 3.28 24.22
N ASN A 399 -7.21 3.14 25.51
CA ASN A 399 -6.17 3.12 26.52
C ASN A 399 -5.19 1.95 26.27
N PRO A 400 -3.89 2.22 26.08
CA PRO A 400 -2.92 1.16 25.79
C PRO A 400 -2.74 0.18 26.95
N SER A 401 -3.11 0.55 28.18
CA SER A 401 -3.05 -0.35 29.34
C SER A 401 -4.03 -1.53 29.26
N LEU A 402 -4.91 -1.55 28.25
CA LEU A 402 -5.75 -2.70 27.95
C LEU A 402 -4.93 -3.92 27.50
N PHE A 403 -3.67 -3.72 27.10
CA PHE A 403 -2.77 -4.77 26.65
C PHE A 403 -1.58 -4.90 27.58
N SER A 404 -1.20 -6.14 27.90
CA SER A 404 -0.01 -6.45 28.70
C SER A 404 1.28 -6.43 27.86
N HIS A 405 1.17 -6.65 26.56
CA HIS A 405 2.29 -6.71 25.64
C HIS A 405 2.09 -5.81 24.42
N ARG A 406 3.18 -5.13 24.05
CA ARG A 406 3.30 -4.34 22.83
C ARG A 406 4.66 -4.61 22.19
N GLN A 407 4.66 -4.86 20.88
CA GLN A 407 5.87 -5.05 20.09
C GLN A 407 5.82 -4.13 18.87
N ASP A 408 6.82 -3.24 18.76
CA ASP A 408 6.89 -2.24 17.70
C ASP A 408 8.04 -2.56 16.74
N HIS A 409 7.77 -2.45 15.44
CA HIS A 409 8.73 -2.61 14.36
C HIS A 409 8.78 -1.31 13.55
N HIS A 410 9.94 -0.65 13.52
CA HIS A 410 10.17 0.58 12.74
C HIS A 410 11.00 0.23 11.50
N PHE A 411 10.55 0.69 10.33
CA PHE A 411 11.23 0.40 9.07
C PHE A 411 10.94 1.49 8.04
N THR A 412 11.80 1.54 7.02
CA THR A 412 11.61 2.35 5.82
C THR A 412 11.10 1.44 4.70
N TRP A 413 10.06 1.88 4.02
CA TRP A 413 9.46 1.22 2.87
C TRP A 413 9.73 2.05 1.62
N HIS A 414 10.47 1.45 0.70
CA HIS A 414 10.66 1.96 -0.65
C HIS A 414 9.50 1.53 -1.53
N ILE A 415 8.80 2.48 -2.16
CA ILE A 415 7.67 2.18 -3.02
C ILE A 415 8.13 1.34 -4.21
N PRO A 416 7.44 0.22 -4.52
CA PRO A 416 7.84 -0.66 -5.62
C PRO A 416 7.89 0.08 -6.96
N PRO A 417 8.79 -0.32 -7.87
CA PRO A 417 8.79 0.23 -9.22
C PRO A 417 7.45 -0.09 -9.93
N PRO A 418 7.06 0.69 -10.95
CA PRO A 418 5.75 0.56 -11.59
C PRO A 418 5.41 -0.87 -12.04
N GLU A 419 6.39 -1.62 -12.54
CA GLU A 419 6.25 -2.99 -13.02
C GLU A 419 5.85 -4.00 -11.92
N LEU A 420 6.17 -3.68 -10.66
CA LEU A 420 5.85 -4.50 -9.48
C LEU A 420 4.78 -3.86 -8.60
N SER A 421 4.23 -2.72 -8.98
CA SER A 421 3.25 -1.96 -8.18
C SER A 421 1.97 -2.74 -7.88
N SER A 422 1.56 -3.66 -8.77
CA SER A 422 0.40 -4.52 -8.57
C SER A 422 0.68 -5.77 -7.71
N SER A 423 1.94 -6.04 -7.37
CA SER A 423 2.35 -7.22 -6.59
C SER A 423 2.66 -6.85 -5.15
N LEU A 424 2.24 -7.71 -4.21
CA LEU A 424 2.58 -7.57 -2.79
C LEU A 424 4.03 -7.97 -2.47
N LEU A 425 4.79 -8.49 -3.45
CA LEU A 425 6.12 -9.04 -3.25
C LEU A 425 7.07 -8.07 -2.51
N CYS A 426 7.06 -6.81 -2.94
CA CYS A 426 7.92 -5.74 -2.43
C CYS A 426 7.31 -4.99 -1.24
N ASN A 427 6.08 -5.33 -0.84
CA ASN A 427 5.46 -4.73 0.33
C ASN A 427 6.09 -5.26 1.63
N PRO A 428 6.02 -4.51 2.73
CA PRO A 428 6.42 -4.99 4.05
C PRO A 428 5.53 -6.15 4.49
N GLN A 429 6.14 -7.25 4.93
CA GLN A 429 5.43 -8.46 5.35
C GLN A 429 6.05 -9.07 6.60
N TYR A 430 5.21 -9.41 7.57
CA TYR A 430 5.61 -9.97 8.85
C TYR A 430 4.86 -11.27 9.16
N SER A 431 5.58 -12.30 9.58
CA SER A 431 5.00 -13.50 10.17
C SER A 431 4.58 -13.20 11.61
N LEU A 432 3.32 -13.50 11.94
CA LEU A 432 2.71 -13.34 13.26
C LEU A 432 2.31 -14.72 13.83
N GLN A 433 2.67 -15.00 15.07
CA GLN A 433 2.22 -16.17 15.82
C GLN A 433 1.90 -15.82 17.26
N SER A 434 0.71 -16.21 17.73
CA SER A 434 0.33 -16.18 19.15
C SER A 434 0.50 -17.57 19.78
N PRO A 435 1.09 -17.70 20.97
CA PRO A 435 1.23 -19.01 21.64
C PRO A 435 -0.11 -19.61 22.06
N THR A 436 -1.06 -18.76 22.46
CA THR A 436 -2.37 -19.09 23.07
C THR A 436 -3.55 -18.77 22.16
N GLY A 437 -3.32 -18.02 21.07
CA GLY A 437 -4.38 -17.48 20.21
C GLY A 437 -4.95 -16.17 20.76
N GLY A 438 -6.18 -15.84 20.39
CA GLY A 438 -6.91 -14.68 20.89
C GLY A 438 -6.77 -13.42 20.04
N LEU A 439 -7.35 -12.32 20.52
CA LEU A 439 -7.41 -11.04 19.82
C LEU A 439 -6.05 -10.33 19.86
N VAL A 440 -5.54 -10.00 18.67
CA VAL A 440 -4.34 -9.21 18.45
C VAL A 440 -4.72 -7.95 17.69
N TRP A 441 -4.21 -6.81 18.16
CA TRP A 441 -4.37 -5.53 17.49
C TRP A 441 -3.09 -5.23 16.71
N ILE A 442 -3.23 -4.94 15.43
CA ILE A 442 -2.12 -4.68 14.52
C ILE A 442 -2.32 -3.25 14.01
N LEU A 443 -1.47 -2.34 14.46
CA LEU A 443 -1.53 -0.92 14.13
C LEU A 443 -0.38 -0.57 13.20
N VAL A 444 -0.70 -0.05 12.02
CA VAL A 444 0.29 0.61 11.15
C VAL A 444 0.19 2.10 11.38
N SER A 445 1.34 2.76 11.63
CA SER A 445 1.45 4.21 11.69
C SER A 445 2.53 4.70 10.73
N ARG A 446 2.12 5.49 9.74
CA ARG A 446 3.00 6.28 8.87
C ARG A 446 3.61 7.42 9.68
N HIS A 447 4.90 7.67 9.50
CA HIS A 447 5.60 8.79 10.14
C HIS A 447 5.34 10.06 9.36
N PHE A 448 5.13 11.17 10.06
CA PHE A 448 5.03 12.49 9.45
C PHE A 448 6.34 12.88 8.78
N VAL A 449 6.23 13.55 7.63
CA VAL A 449 7.35 14.12 6.87
C VAL A 449 6.95 15.48 6.28
N ASP A 450 7.93 16.37 6.13
CA ASP A 450 7.69 17.75 5.65
C ASP A 450 7.01 17.80 4.27
N ALA A 451 7.36 16.86 3.37
CA ALA A 451 6.81 16.79 2.02
C ALA A 451 5.28 16.51 1.98
N GLU A 452 4.73 15.75 2.93
CA GLU A 452 3.27 15.52 3.00
C GLU A 452 2.52 16.80 3.38
N LEU A 453 3.12 17.63 4.25
CA LEU A 453 2.54 18.93 4.58
C LEU A 453 2.55 19.88 3.37
N GLU A 454 3.58 19.83 2.53
CA GLU A 454 3.63 20.61 1.29
C GLU A 454 2.57 20.15 0.27
N ILE A 455 2.36 18.84 0.13
CA ILE A 455 1.31 18.28 -0.74
C ILE A 455 -0.07 18.74 -0.23
N SER A 456 -0.38 18.54 1.05
CA SER A 456 -1.67 18.94 1.62
C SER A 456 -1.94 20.45 1.57
N ARG A 457 -0.89 21.29 1.58
CA ARG A 457 -1.01 22.75 1.40
C ARG A 457 -1.19 23.19 -0.04
N ASN A 458 -0.81 22.38 -1.03
CA ASN A 458 -1.01 22.66 -2.46
C ASN A 458 -2.49 22.44 -2.82
N ARG A 459 -3.30 23.41 -2.40
CA ARG A 459 -4.78 23.44 -2.35
C ARG A 459 -5.49 22.76 -3.52
N THR A 460 -6.30 21.77 -3.17
CA THR A 460 -7.63 21.50 -3.74
C THR A 460 -8.72 22.18 -2.90
N ASP A 461 -9.92 22.34 -3.44
CA ASP A 461 -11.00 23.15 -2.83
C ASP A 461 -11.59 22.58 -1.51
N THR A 462 -11.25 21.34 -1.10
CA THR A 462 -11.80 20.68 0.12
C THR A 462 -10.75 19.85 0.88
N MET A 463 -11.02 19.56 2.17
CA MET A 463 -10.11 18.77 3.03
C MET A 463 -9.98 17.31 2.55
N ALA A 464 -11.10 16.69 2.16
CA ALA A 464 -11.08 15.31 1.66
C ALA A 464 -10.22 15.16 0.39
N ALA A 465 -10.27 16.15 -0.51
CA ALA A 465 -9.46 16.14 -1.73
C ALA A 465 -7.95 16.29 -1.43
N ALA A 466 -7.59 17.10 -0.43
CA ALA A 466 -6.20 17.25 -0.01
C ALA A 466 -5.66 15.97 0.66
N SER A 467 -6.49 15.30 1.46
CA SER A 467 -6.14 14.05 2.13
C SER A 467 -5.97 12.89 1.14
N GLY A 468 -6.84 12.78 0.14
CA GLY A 468 -6.73 11.77 -0.93
C GLY A 468 -5.44 11.85 -1.74
N GLN A 469 -4.80 13.02 -1.83
CA GLN A 469 -3.50 13.17 -2.51
C GLN A 469 -2.34 12.48 -1.77
N LEU A 470 -2.51 12.15 -0.49
CA LEU A 470 -1.49 11.45 0.31
C LEU A 470 -1.52 9.93 0.11
N GLY A 471 -2.44 9.45 -0.74
CA GLY A 471 -2.69 8.04 -0.97
C GLY A 471 -3.27 7.33 0.24
N TYR A 472 -3.51 6.03 0.09
CA TYR A 472 -4.19 5.20 1.08
C TYR A 472 -3.34 4.02 1.52
N MET A 473 -3.50 3.56 2.76
CA MET A 473 -2.90 2.32 3.24
C MET A 473 -3.90 1.37 3.88
N SER A 474 -3.58 0.09 3.84
CA SER A 474 -4.38 -0.98 4.44
C SER A 474 -3.51 -2.08 5.05
N ILE A 475 -4.14 -2.95 5.84
CA ILE A 475 -3.54 -4.14 6.43
C ILE A 475 -4.27 -5.36 5.86
N LEU A 476 -3.51 -6.28 5.29
CA LEU A 476 -3.99 -7.58 4.84
C LEU A 476 -3.40 -8.67 5.74
N VAL A 477 -4.20 -9.70 6.06
CA VAL A 477 -3.71 -10.86 6.82
C VAL A 477 -4.03 -12.14 6.05
N PHE A 478 -3.03 -13.02 5.95
CA PHE A 478 -3.09 -14.28 5.22
C PHE A 478 -2.83 -15.47 6.16
N ASP A 479 -3.55 -16.56 5.92
CA ASP A 479 -3.30 -17.86 6.54
C ASP A 479 -2.43 -18.73 5.65
N ASN A 480 -1.13 -18.46 5.64
CA ASN A 480 -0.16 -19.11 4.76
C ASN A 480 1.14 -19.48 5.48
N GLN A 481 1.04 -19.84 6.76
CA GLN A 481 2.16 -20.29 7.59
C GLN A 481 3.29 -19.26 7.82
N GLY A 482 3.01 -17.96 7.64
CA GLY A 482 3.99 -16.90 7.84
C GLY A 482 4.95 -16.69 6.66
N HIS A 483 4.60 -17.22 5.48
CA HIS A 483 5.41 -17.07 4.26
C HIS A 483 5.07 -15.79 3.49
N ARG A 484 6.02 -15.27 2.71
CA ARG A 484 5.75 -14.12 1.85
C ARG A 484 4.66 -14.42 0.82
N VAL A 485 3.78 -13.44 0.63
CA VAL A 485 2.69 -13.43 -0.33
C VAL A 485 3.07 -12.53 -1.51
N GLN A 486 2.66 -12.90 -2.72
CA GLN A 486 3.01 -12.17 -3.95
C GLN A 486 1.83 -11.41 -4.56
N VAL A 487 0.59 -11.83 -4.29
CA VAL A 487 -0.64 -11.25 -4.82
C VAL A 487 -1.66 -11.09 -3.70
N SER A 488 -2.59 -10.16 -3.83
CA SER A 488 -3.53 -9.82 -2.76
C SER A 488 -4.60 -10.86 -2.46
N ASP A 489 -4.71 -11.92 -3.24
CA ASP A 489 -5.82 -12.88 -3.10
C ASP A 489 -5.56 -13.96 -2.04
N GLY A 490 -6.66 -14.41 -1.42
CA GLY A 490 -6.62 -15.38 -0.34
C GLY A 490 -6.32 -14.74 1.02
N ASP A 491 -6.46 -13.42 1.15
CA ASP A 491 -6.50 -12.77 2.45
C ASP A 491 -7.70 -13.27 3.25
N ILE A 492 -7.51 -13.48 4.54
CA ILE A 492 -8.56 -13.83 5.49
C ILE A 492 -9.04 -12.60 6.28
N TYR A 493 -8.35 -11.48 6.10
CA TYR A 493 -8.72 -10.17 6.62
C TYR A 493 -8.16 -9.09 5.70
N ARG A 494 -9.02 -8.13 5.36
CA ARG A 494 -8.68 -6.91 4.63
C ARG A 494 -9.20 -5.71 5.38
N GLY A 495 -8.28 -4.84 5.78
CA GLY A 495 -8.61 -3.55 6.36
C GLY A 495 -9.17 -2.59 5.30
N PRO A 496 -9.90 -1.55 5.73
CA PRO A 496 -10.22 -0.44 4.84
C PRO A 496 -8.94 0.25 4.37
N TYR A 497 -8.95 0.76 3.13
CA TYR A 497 -7.91 1.67 2.66
C TYR A 497 -8.22 3.06 3.22
N VAL A 498 -7.31 3.58 4.04
CA VAL A 498 -7.47 4.87 4.72
C VAL A 498 -6.35 5.80 4.32
N ASP A 499 -6.70 7.08 4.18
CA ASP A 499 -5.79 8.20 3.92
C ASP A 499 -5.14 8.74 5.20
N SER A 500 -5.68 8.34 6.35
CA SER A 500 -5.16 8.70 7.66
C SER A 500 -3.78 8.07 7.92
N PRO A 501 -2.91 8.71 8.73
CA PRO A 501 -1.58 8.19 9.02
C PRO A 501 -1.58 6.94 9.90
N GLN A 502 -2.74 6.47 10.38
CA GLN A 502 -2.88 5.28 11.21
C GLN A 502 -4.03 4.38 10.73
N THR A 503 -3.78 3.08 10.61
CA THR A 503 -4.81 2.07 10.35
C THR A 503 -4.65 0.89 11.30
N LEU A 504 -5.77 0.38 11.81
CA LEU A 504 -5.82 -0.65 12.84
C LEU A 504 -6.58 -1.87 12.33
N ALA A 505 -5.94 -3.03 12.41
CA ALA A 505 -6.57 -4.32 12.24
C ALA A 505 -6.78 -5.02 13.58
N ARG A 506 -7.99 -5.50 13.81
CA ARG A 506 -8.36 -6.30 14.98
C ARG A 506 -8.55 -7.75 14.56
N PHE A 507 -7.53 -8.56 14.79
CA PHE A 507 -7.44 -9.89 14.22
C PHE A 507 -7.45 -10.98 15.30
N HIS A 508 -8.31 -11.99 15.14
CA HIS A 508 -8.35 -13.14 16.05
C HIS A 508 -7.42 -14.23 15.55
N THR A 509 -6.40 -14.55 16.36
CA THR A 509 -5.41 -15.59 16.08
C THR A 509 -5.81 -16.93 16.69
N SER A 510 -5.45 -18.02 16.02
CA SER A 510 -5.51 -19.38 16.61
C SER A 510 -4.20 -19.73 17.32
N PRO A 511 -4.23 -20.56 18.38
CA PRO A 511 -3.04 -20.94 19.13
C PRO A 511 -1.97 -21.57 18.23
N ARG A 512 -0.74 -21.07 18.32
CA ARG A 512 0.46 -21.54 17.60
C ARG A 512 0.34 -21.53 16.07
N LYS A 513 -0.71 -20.95 15.50
CA LYS A 513 -0.87 -20.81 14.06
C LYS A 513 -0.10 -19.57 13.58
N ARG A 514 0.58 -19.70 12.42
CA ARG A 514 1.35 -18.62 11.82
C ARG A 514 0.56 -17.95 10.70
N TYR A 515 0.49 -16.64 10.75
CA TYR A 515 -0.16 -15.77 9.77
C TYR A 515 0.86 -14.84 9.15
N THR A 516 0.56 -14.31 7.97
CA THR A 516 1.36 -13.24 7.35
C THR A 516 0.54 -11.97 7.34
N VAL A 517 1.10 -10.91 7.93
CA VAL A 517 0.56 -9.55 7.92
C VAL A 517 1.29 -8.80 6.83
N VAL A 518 0.54 -8.22 5.89
CA VAL A 518 1.06 -7.42 4.78
C VAL A 518 0.51 -6.00 4.92
N ILE A 519 1.41 -5.02 4.79
CA ILE A 519 1.01 -3.62 4.68
C ILE A 519 0.84 -3.32 3.20
N ASP A 520 -0.31 -2.80 2.82
CA ASP A 520 -0.62 -2.45 1.44
C ASP A 520 -0.86 -0.96 1.28
N GLN A 521 -0.68 -0.45 0.06
CA GLN A 521 -0.87 0.96 -0.27
C GLN A 521 -1.54 1.15 -1.62
N HIS A 522 -2.18 2.29 -1.78
CA HIS A 522 -2.71 2.77 -3.05
C HIS A 522 -2.32 4.23 -3.24
N GLU A 523 -1.68 4.54 -4.37
CA GLU A 523 -1.35 5.91 -4.80
C GLU A 523 -0.51 6.73 -3.81
N PHE A 524 0.41 6.10 -3.09
CA PHE A 524 1.38 6.83 -2.28
C PHE A 524 2.25 7.77 -3.15
N PRO A 525 2.26 9.10 -2.89
CA PRO A 525 2.95 10.07 -3.77
C PRO A 525 4.47 10.13 -3.60
N LEU A 526 5.01 9.72 -2.45
CA LEU A 526 6.45 9.81 -2.16
C LEU A 526 7.17 8.51 -2.52
N PRO A 527 8.47 8.55 -2.85
CA PRO A 527 9.22 7.34 -3.17
C PRO A 527 9.50 6.46 -1.94
N ASP A 528 9.57 7.07 -0.76
CA ASP A 528 10.00 6.42 0.48
C ASP A 528 9.07 6.82 1.63
N TYR A 529 8.72 5.85 2.46
CA TYR A 529 7.93 6.07 3.67
C TYR A 529 8.61 5.44 4.87
N THR A 530 8.54 6.11 6.00
CA THR A 530 8.90 5.49 7.29
C THR A 530 7.64 5.13 8.04
N LEU A 531 7.57 3.89 8.54
CA LEU A 531 6.40 3.38 9.24
C LEU A 531 6.78 2.72 10.56
N THR A 532 5.79 2.62 11.44
CA THR A 532 5.81 1.76 12.62
C THR A 532 4.67 0.74 12.52
N LEU A 533 4.99 -0.54 12.61
CA LEU A 533 4.04 -1.62 12.76
C LEU A 533 4.04 -2.08 14.22
N SER A 534 2.92 -1.89 14.91
CA SER A 534 2.77 -2.21 16.34
C SER A 534 1.81 -3.37 16.52
N PHE A 535 2.20 -4.37 17.30
CA PHE A 535 1.37 -5.51 17.68
C PHE A 535 1.03 -5.41 19.16
N LEU A 536 -0.26 -5.41 19.49
CA LEU A 536 -0.74 -5.36 20.87
C LEU A 536 -1.59 -6.58 21.21
N SER A 537 -1.31 -7.20 22.35
CA SER A 537 -1.89 -8.49 22.75
C SER A 537 -1.84 -8.70 24.27
N GLN A 538 -2.56 -9.73 24.73
CA GLN A 538 -2.51 -10.20 26.12
C GLN A 538 -1.33 -11.14 26.40
N ASP A 539 -0.75 -11.72 25.34
CA ASP A 539 0.36 -12.67 25.43
C ASP A 539 1.52 -12.20 24.56
N GLN A 540 2.75 -12.58 24.92
CA GLN A 540 3.93 -12.26 24.12
C GLN A 540 3.89 -12.99 22.77
N LEU A 541 3.87 -12.20 21.69
CA LEU A 541 3.81 -12.70 20.32
C LEU A 541 5.19 -13.07 19.79
N THR A 542 5.22 -13.99 18.82
CA THR A 542 6.41 -14.21 17.98
C THR A 542 6.17 -13.53 16.64
N VAL A 543 6.82 -12.39 16.44
CA VAL A 543 6.75 -11.59 15.21
C VAL A 543 8.14 -11.43 14.59
N LYS A 544 8.24 -11.69 13.29
CA LYS A 544 9.45 -11.48 12.47
C LYS A 544 9.06 -11.16 11.04
N GLU A 545 10.01 -10.74 10.20
CA GLU A 545 9.77 -10.64 8.76
C GLU A 545 9.29 -11.99 8.19
N ALA A 546 8.37 -11.94 7.22
CA ALA A 546 7.79 -13.13 6.63
C ALA A 546 8.86 -13.93 5.83
N ASP A 547 8.82 -15.26 5.96
CA ASP A 547 9.82 -16.15 5.36
C ASP A 547 9.55 -16.34 3.86
N ASP A 548 10.58 -16.32 3.02
CA ASP A 548 10.41 -16.77 1.63
C ASP A 548 10.02 -18.25 1.58
N ALA A 549 9.00 -18.58 0.78
CA ALA A 549 8.58 -19.97 0.60
C ALA A 549 9.59 -20.79 -0.21
N MET A 550 10.44 -20.13 -0.99
CA MET A 550 11.41 -20.73 -1.91
C MET A 550 12.81 -20.20 -1.63
N ALA A 551 13.83 -21.05 -1.77
CA ALA A 551 15.22 -20.68 -1.44
C ALA A 551 15.93 -19.88 -2.54
N LEU A 552 15.53 -20.04 -3.80
CA LEU A 552 16.19 -19.44 -4.97
C LEU A 552 15.17 -18.68 -5.82
N MET A 553 15.60 -17.55 -6.37
CA MET A 553 14.81 -16.75 -7.30
C MET A 553 15.63 -16.33 -8.53
N LYS A 554 14.97 -16.28 -9.68
CA LYS A 554 15.48 -15.62 -10.89
C LYS A 554 14.42 -14.68 -11.45
N GLU A 555 14.88 -13.54 -11.94
CA GLU A 555 14.03 -12.47 -12.44
C GLU A 555 14.47 -12.07 -13.85
N VAL A 556 13.49 -11.86 -14.72
CA VAL A 556 13.69 -11.47 -16.12
C VAL A 556 12.67 -10.39 -16.46
N THR A 557 13.15 -9.29 -17.04
CA THR A 557 12.30 -8.24 -17.59
C THR A 557 11.94 -8.55 -19.04
N GLY A 558 10.69 -8.30 -19.43
CA GLY A 558 10.21 -8.46 -20.80
C GLY A 558 9.15 -7.44 -21.15
N SER A 559 8.65 -7.49 -22.38
CA SER A 559 7.57 -6.60 -22.82
C SER A 559 6.66 -7.23 -23.88
N TRP A 560 5.37 -6.88 -23.79
CA TRP A 560 4.42 -7.07 -24.88
C TRP A 560 4.54 -5.87 -25.81
N THR A 561 5.07 -6.13 -27.00
CA THR A 561 5.27 -5.13 -28.05
C THR A 561 4.23 -5.35 -29.14
N ARG A 562 4.17 -4.46 -30.14
CA ARG A 562 3.31 -4.64 -31.32
C ARG A 562 3.51 -5.99 -32.03
N ARG A 563 4.65 -6.65 -31.81
CA ARG A 563 4.98 -7.96 -32.40
C ARG A 563 4.80 -9.14 -31.45
N SER A 564 4.70 -8.88 -30.14
CA SER A 564 4.63 -9.91 -29.11
C SER A 564 3.36 -9.85 -28.25
N ALA A 565 2.46 -8.88 -28.46
CA ALA A 565 1.17 -8.81 -27.77
C ALA A 565 0.15 -9.78 -28.39
N GLY A 566 0.33 -11.08 -28.13
CA GLY A 566 -0.41 -12.17 -28.77
C GLY A 566 -1.82 -12.40 -28.22
N GLY A 567 -2.15 -11.87 -27.05
CA GLY A 567 -3.45 -12.08 -26.40
C GLY A 567 -3.60 -13.47 -25.78
N SER A 568 -4.82 -13.83 -25.38
CA SER A 568 -5.10 -15.09 -24.70
C SER A 568 -5.00 -16.31 -25.63
N ALA A 569 -5.09 -17.53 -25.05
CA ALA A 569 -5.05 -18.78 -25.81
C ALA A 569 -6.20 -18.93 -26.84
N ALA A 570 -7.25 -18.10 -26.73
CA ALA A 570 -8.32 -18.02 -27.71
C ALA A 570 -7.95 -17.16 -28.95
N CYS A 571 -6.89 -16.34 -28.86
CA CYS A 571 -6.43 -15.51 -29.96
C CYS A 571 -5.52 -16.31 -30.91
N THR A 572 -5.71 -16.14 -32.22
CA THR A 572 -4.85 -16.73 -33.27
C THR A 572 -3.38 -16.30 -33.15
N THR A 573 -3.14 -15.18 -32.48
CA THR A 573 -1.82 -14.59 -32.24
C THR A 573 -1.14 -15.06 -30.96
N TYR A 574 -1.72 -15.99 -30.20
CA TYR A 574 -1.16 -16.45 -28.90
C TYR A 574 0.31 -16.90 -28.98
N ALA A 575 0.69 -17.57 -30.08
CA ALA A 575 2.06 -18.02 -30.34
C ALA A 575 3.10 -16.88 -30.38
N ALA A 576 2.66 -15.63 -30.62
CA ALA A 576 3.50 -14.45 -30.67
C ALA A 576 3.89 -13.93 -29.28
N ASN A 577 3.19 -14.36 -28.22
CA ASN A 577 3.48 -13.95 -26.85
C ASN A 577 4.96 -14.21 -26.49
N PRO A 578 5.53 -13.40 -25.56
CA PRO A 578 6.81 -13.68 -24.95
C PRO A 578 6.80 -15.08 -24.34
N GLN A 579 7.83 -15.87 -24.68
CA GLN A 579 7.97 -17.23 -24.20
C GLN A 579 9.38 -17.44 -23.69
N TYR A 580 9.52 -18.23 -22.62
CA TYR A 580 10.78 -18.49 -21.97
C TYR A 580 10.98 -19.98 -21.75
N ARG A 581 12.14 -20.48 -22.14
CA ARG A 581 12.60 -21.83 -21.82
C ARG A 581 12.98 -21.84 -20.35
N LEU A 582 12.31 -22.69 -19.58
CA LEU A 582 12.60 -22.97 -18.18
C LEU A 582 13.19 -24.36 -18.05
N SER A 583 14.40 -24.48 -17.51
CA SER A 583 15.00 -25.79 -17.23
C SER A 583 15.15 -25.99 -15.72
N LEU A 584 14.56 -27.08 -15.22
CA LEU A 584 14.66 -27.52 -13.83
C LEU A 584 15.58 -28.74 -13.76
N ALA A 585 16.64 -28.65 -12.94
CA ALA A 585 17.58 -29.76 -12.76
C ALA A 585 17.01 -30.90 -11.90
N LEU A 586 16.13 -30.56 -10.96
CA LEU A 586 15.52 -31.48 -10.01
C LEU A 586 14.04 -31.17 -9.87
N ALA A 587 13.25 -32.20 -9.61
CA ALA A 587 11.83 -32.05 -9.35
C ALA A 587 11.60 -31.30 -8.03
N GLY A 588 10.55 -30.48 -7.98
CA GLY A 588 10.22 -29.71 -6.78
C GLY A 588 9.16 -28.64 -7.02
N PRO A 589 8.86 -27.85 -5.98
CA PRO A 589 7.86 -26.80 -6.08
C PRO A 589 8.40 -25.59 -6.85
N LEU A 590 7.48 -24.91 -7.54
CA LEU A 590 7.76 -23.75 -8.39
C LEU A 590 6.71 -22.66 -8.15
N SER A 591 7.16 -21.41 -8.02
CA SER A 591 6.28 -20.23 -7.94
C SER A 591 6.70 -19.24 -9.01
N ILE A 592 5.78 -18.88 -9.91
CA ILE A 592 6.05 -17.99 -11.04
C ILE A 592 5.15 -16.77 -10.92
N LEU A 593 5.74 -15.58 -10.81
CA LEU A 593 5.07 -14.29 -10.80
C LEU A 593 5.29 -13.58 -12.13
N LEU A 594 4.21 -13.03 -12.67
CA LEU A 594 4.21 -12.10 -13.79
C LEU A 594 3.51 -10.83 -13.33
N SER A 595 4.21 -9.70 -13.41
CA SER A 595 3.68 -8.40 -13.01
C SER A 595 4.00 -7.36 -14.07
N THR A 596 3.06 -6.47 -14.36
CA THR A 596 3.15 -5.46 -15.42
C THR A 596 3.07 -4.05 -14.86
N ASN A 597 3.60 -3.06 -15.59
CA ASN A 597 3.44 -1.65 -15.25
C ASN A 597 2.03 -1.10 -15.53
N MET A 598 1.17 -1.89 -16.19
CA MET A 598 -0.22 -1.53 -16.49
C MET A 598 -1.19 -2.27 -15.57
N GLN A 599 -1.72 -1.58 -14.56
CA GLN A 599 -2.58 -2.17 -13.53
C GLN A 599 -3.92 -2.73 -14.07
N ASP A 600 -4.45 -2.12 -15.14
CA ASP A 600 -5.73 -2.54 -15.75
C ASP A 600 -5.61 -3.75 -16.68
N PHE A 601 -4.38 -4.17 -17.01
CA PHE A 601 -4.18 -5.27 -17.94
C PHE A 601 -4.37 -6.60 -17.21
N HIS A 602 -5.20 -7.45 -17.80
CA HIS A 602 -5.38 -8.80 -17.28
C HIS A 602 -4.28 -9.70 -17.85
N VAL A 603 -3.41 -10.22 -17.00
CA VAL A 603 -2.22 -11.01 -17.36
C VAL A 603 -2.35 -12.45 -16.88
N HIS A 604 -1.58 -13.34 -17.51
CA HIS A 604 -1.64 -14.78 -17.27
C HIS A 604 -0.32 -15.49 -17.60
N ILE A 605 -0.09 -16.62 -16.95
CA ILE A 605 1.06 -17.49 -17.12
C ILE A 605 0.60 -18.93 -17.40
N ASP A 606 1.15 -19.52 -18.46
CA ASP A 606 1.08 -20.96 -18.70
C ASP A 606 2.47 -21.58 -18.70
N LEU A 607 2.65 -22.66 -17.95
CA LEU A 607 3.84 -23.51 -17.99
C LEU A 607 3.52 -24.78 -18.79
N VAL A 608 4.19 -24.97 -19.92
CA VAL A 608 3.87 -26.01 -20.89
C VAL A 608 5.04 -26.98 -21.07
N TRP A 609 4.77 -28.29 -21.06
CA TRP A 609 5.72 -29.34 -21.43
C TRP A 609 5.95 -29.36 -22.94
N SER A 610 6.89 -28.55 -23.42
CA SER A 610 7.26 -28.46 -24.83
C SER A 610 8.77 -28.55 -25.06
N GLN A 611 9.52 -29.04 -24.09
CA GLN A 611 10.98 -29.21 -24.17
C GLN A 611 11.74 -27.91 -24.49
N GLY A 612 11.19 -26.76 -24.07
CA GLY A 612 11.76 -25.44 -24.35
C GLY A 612 11.56 -24.94 -25.78
N ARG A 613 10.67 -25.57 -26.55
CA ARG A 613 10.28 -25.13 -27.89
C ARG A 613 9.13 -24.13 -27.80
N ARG A 614 8.99 -23.30 -28.84
CA ARG A 614 7.90 -22.31 -28.93
C ARG A 614 6.55 -23.03 -28.98
N VAL A 615 5.65 -22.66 -28.08
CA VAL A 615 4.26 -23.12 -28.01
C VAL A 615 3.45 -22.32 -29.02
N GLN A 616 2.80 -23.02 -29.96
CA GLN A 616 1.93 -22.39 -30.95
C GLN A 616 0.47 -22.45 -30.54
N THR A 617 0.00 -23.62 -30.12
CA THR A 617 -1.37 -23.86 -29.65
C THR A 617 -1.31 -24.52 -28.29
N LEU A 618 -2.10 -24.00 -27.34
CA LEU A 618 -2.18 -24.55 -26.00
C LEU A 618 -3.10 -25.77 -26.01
N LYS A 619 -2.58 -26.95 -25.62
CA LYS A 619 -3.38 -28.16 -25.40
C LYS A 619 -3.37 -28.49 -23.91
N VAL A 620 -4.53 -28.81 -23.35
CA VAL A 620 -4.69 -29.10 -21.91
C VAL A 620 -3.73 -30.19 -21.43
N ARG A 621 -3.49 -31.22 -22.24
CA ARG A 621 -2.58 -32.34 -21.92
C ARG A 621 -1.11 -31.94 -21.78
N ASP A 622 -0.71 -30.82 -22.38
CA ASP A 622 0.68 -30.35 -22.40
C ASP A 622 0.91 -29.30 -21.28
N LEU A 623 -0.12 -28.91 -20.53
CA LEU A 623 -0.06 -27.91 -19.46
C LEU A 623 0.49 -28.53 -18.16
N ALA A 624 1.64 -28.07 -17.71
CA ALA A 624 2.28 -28.48 -16.45
C ALA A 624 1.85 -27.61 -15.26
N GLY A 625 1.38 -26.38 -15.52
CA GLY A 625 0.83 -25.49 -14.51
C GLY A 625 0.37 -24.18 -15.12
N SER A 626 -0.49 -23.44 -14.40
CA SER A 626 -1.10 -22.21 -14.88
C SER A 626 -1.41 -21.29 -13.71
N SER A 627 -1.50 -19.97 -13.96
CA SER A 627 -1.93 -19.00 -12.95
C SER A 627 -3.45 -18.98 -12.69
N GLY A 628 -4.22 -19.78 -13.44
CA GLY A 628 -5.68 -19.85 -13.30
C GLY A 628 -6.40 -18.86 -14.19
N GLU A 629 -7.24 -18.01 -13.61
CA GLU A 629 -7.92 -16.94 -14.36
C GLU A 629 -6.97 -15.77 -14.66
N TYR A 630 -7.30 -15.00 -15.70
CA TYR A 630 -6.58 -13.78 -16.03
C TYR A 630 -6.78 -12.73 -14.94
N ARG A 631 -5.69 -12.14 -14.44
CA ARG A 631 -5.72 -11.23 -13.29
C ARG A 631 -5.17 -9.85 -13.63
N ARG A 632 -5.74 -8.81 -13.04
CA ARG A 632 -5.31 -7.41 -13.24
C ARG A 632 -3.92 -7.17 -12.65
N GLY A 633 -3.02 -6.59 -13.46
CA GLY A 633 -1.72 -6.08 -13.05
C GLY A 633 -0.66 -7.15 -12.71
N CYS A 634 -1.04 -8.23 -12.03
CA CYS A 634 -0.16 -9.35 -11.75
C CYS A 634 -0.88 -10.70 -11.62
N ALA A 635 -0.17 -11.77 -11.96
CA ALA A 635 -0.62 -13.16 -11.83
C ALA A 635 0.49 -14.03 -11.25
N VAL A 636 0.10 -15.02 -10.44
CA VAL A 636 1.02 -15.99 -9.84
C VAL A 636 0.57 -17.42 -10.14
N ALA A 637 1.49 -18.25 -10.60
CA ALA A 637 1.31 -19.69 -10.73
C ALA A 637 2.12 -20.41 -9.63
N ASN A 638 1.45 -20.92 -8.61
CA ASN A 638 2.05 -21.72 -7.55
C ASN A 638 1.83 -23.21 -7.85
N ILE A 639 2.90 -23.91 -8.23
CA ILE A 639 2.86 -25.32 -8.63
C ILE A 639 3.59 -26.14 -7.55
N PRO A 640 2.88 -26.94 -6.75
CA PRO A 640 3.47 -27.66 -5.61
C PRO A 640 4.54 -28.67 -6.00
N HIS A 641 4.46 -29.22 -7.21
CA HIS A 641 5.41 -30.20 -7.73
C HIS A 641 5.50 -30.11 -9.25
N VAL A 642 6.71 -29.92 -9.76
CA VAL A 642 7.07 -29.97 -11.18
C VAL A 642 8.22 -30.95 -11.31
N ASP A 643 8.15 -31.89 -12.25
CA ASP A 643 9.23 -32.85 -12.49
C ASP A 643 10.48 -32.18 -13.09
N ALA A 644 11.63 -32.83 -12.94
CA ALA A 644 12.86 -32.37 -13.58
C ALA A 644 12.69 -32.40 -15.10
N GLY A 645 13.05 -31.33 -15.79
CA GLY A 645 12.83 -31.23 -17.23
C GLY A 645 12.94 -29.83 -17.79
N VAL A 646 12.59 -29.73 -19.07
CA VAL A 646 12.61 -28.47 -19.82
C VAL A 646 11.19 -28.13 -20.24
N TYR A 647 10.74 -26.96 -19.82
CA TYR A 647 9.40 -26.44 -20.04
C TYR A 647 9.48 -25.12 -20.82
N THR A 648 8.34 -24.67 -21.33
CA THR A 648 8.18 -23.34 -21.91
C THR A 648 7.12 -22.58 -21.13
N LEU A 649 7.51 -21.44 -20.59
CA LEU A 649 6.64 -20.44 -19.98
C LEU A 649 6.09 -19.54 -21.07
N VAL A 650 4.78 -19.28 -21.06
CA VAL A 650 4.12 -18.30 -21.92
C VAL A 650 3.56 -17.19 -21.04
N CYS A 651 3.90 -15.94 -21.34
CA CYS A 651 3.38 -14.75 -20.65
C CYS A 651 2.39 -14.05 -21.58
N SER A 652 1.11 -13.99 -21.22
CA SER A 652 0.06 -13.45 -22.08
C SER A 652 -0.79 -12.38 -21.38
N THR A 653 -1.31 -11.46 -22.19
CA THR A 653 -2.43 -10.58 -21.83
C THR A 653 -3.75 -11.20 -22.27
N PHE A 654 -4.87 -10.75 -21.71
CA PHE A 654 -6.18 -11.27 -22.10
C PHE A 654 -6.53 -10.90 -23.55
N GLU A 655 -6.37 -9.63 -23.90
CA GLU A 655 -6.61 -9.13 -25.25
C GLU A 655 -5.29 -9.03 -26.04
N ALA A 656 -5.36 -9.29 -27.34
CA ALA A 656 -4.23 -9.09 -28.25
C ALA A 656 -3.97 -7.59 -28.46
N GLY A 657 -2.71 -7.22 -28.72
CA GLY A 657 -2.31 -5.83 -28.97
C GLY A 657 -2.09 -4.96 -27.73
N GLN A 658 -2.34 -5.47 -26.52
CA GLN A 658 -2.02 -4.78 -25.26
C GLN A 658 -0.50 -4.66 -25.08
N LEU A 659 0.00 -3.42 -25.01
CA LEU A 659 1.43 -3.11 -24.94
C LEU A 659 1.82 -2.71 -23.52
N ALA A 660 2.73 -3.46 -22.90
CA ALA A 660 3.22 -3.16 -21.55
C ALA A 660 4.57 -3.82 -21.29
N ASP A 661 5.30 -3.27 -20.33
CA ASP A 661 6.52 -3.87 -19.78
C ASP A 661 6.15 -4.73 -18.58
N PHE A 662 6.87 -5.84 -18.39
CA PHE A 662 6.61 -6.77 -17.30
C PHE A 662 7.88 -7.35 -16.70
N VAL A 663 7.74 -7.80 -15.46
CA VAL A 663 8.72 -8.59 -14.72
C VAL A 663 8.18 -10.00 -14.57
N LEU A 664 9.00 -10.97 -15.00
CA LEU A 664 8.78 -12.40 -14.78
C LEU A 664 9.76 -12.89 -13.72
N ARG A 665 9.24 -13.37 -12.60
CA ARG A 665 10.03 -13.91 -11.49
C ARG A 665 9.70 -15.37 -11.27
N VAL A 666 10.71 -16.23 -11.27
CA VAL A 666 10.57 -17.67 -11.01
C VAL A 666 11.32 -18.01 -9.74
N SER A 667 10.62 -18.57 -8.76
CA SER A 667 11.14 -18.96 -7.46
C SER A 667 10.99 -20.47 -7.27
N SER A 668 12.03 -21.12 -6.72
CA SER A 668 12.09 -22.57 -6.57
C SER A 668 13.06 -23.01 -5.46
N MET A 669 13.03 -24.29 -5.12
CA MET A 669 13.96 -24.88 -4.13
C MET A 669 15.31 -25.30 -4.73
N THR A 670 15.42 -25.35 -6.05
CA THR A 670 16.60 -25.81 -6.79
C THR A 670 16.94 -24.81 -7.89
N ASP A 671 18.17 -24.81 -8.42
CA ASP A 671 18.53 -23.82 -9.43
C ASP A 671 17.76 -24.08 -10.73
N VAL A 672 17.23 -23.00 -11.32
CA VAL A 672 16.44 -23.02 -12.55
C VAL A 672 17.09 -22.13 -13.59
N THR A 673 17.11 -22.49 -14.87
CA THR A 673 17.62 -21.60 -15.91
C THR A 673 16.48 -21.07 -16.76
N ILE A 674 16.44 -19.75 -16.97
CA ILE A 674 15.44 -19.07 -17.79
C ILE A 674 16.15 -18.45 -19.01
N GLN A 675 15.65 -18.75 -20.21
CA GLN A 675 16.16 -18.16 -21.45
C GLN A 675 15.00 -17.78 -22.36
N PRO A 676 15.03 -16.61 -23.02
CA PRO A 676 13.98 -16.25 -23.97
C PRO A 676 13.94 -17.25 -25.13
N VAL A 677 12.76 -17.72 -25.50
CA VAL A 677 12.55 -18.50 -26.72
C VAL A 677 12.46 -17.52 -27.88
N PRO A 678 13.32 -17.61 -28.90
CA PRO A 678 13.26 -16.69 -30.05
C PRO A 678 11.87 -16.68 -30.68
N ALA A 679 11.44 -15.51 -31.16
CA ALA A 679 10.24 -15.40 -31.98
C ALA A 679 10.43 -16.24 -33.26
N GLU A 680 9.33 -16.76 -33.82
CA GLU A 680 9.38 -17.66 -34.98
C GLU A 680 10.06 -17.03 -36.21
N ALA A 681 9.97 -15.71 -36.34
CA ALA A 681 10.62 -14.92 -37.38
C ALA A 681 11.92 -14.21 -36.91
N ALA A 682 12.45 -14.56 -35.73
CA ALA A 682 13.66 -13.92 -35.22
C ALA A 682 14.85 -14.21 -36.15
N GLY A 683 15.43 -13.15 -36.72
CA GLY A 683 16.51 -13.27 -37.72
C GLY A 683 16.04 -13.62 -39.14
N ARG A 684 14.72 -13.72 -39.39
CA ARG A 684 14.16 -14.05 -40.71
C ARG A 684 13.44 -12.85 -41.33
N LEU A 685 13.49 -12.76 -42.66
CA LEU A 685 12.71 -11.81 -43.45
C LEU A 685 11.24 -12.25 -43.49
N ARG A 686 10.34 -11.32 -43.24
CA ARG A 686 8.88 -11.51 -43.30
C ARG A 686 8.32 -10.83 -44.54
N LYS A 687 7.59 -11.59 -45.36
CA LYS A 687 6.84 -11.06 -46.50
C LYS A 687 5.36 -11.39 -46.33
N THR A 688 4.57 -10.37 -45.99
CA THR A 688 3.11 -10.45 -45.90
C THR A 688 2.52 -10.17 -47.27
N LEU A 689 1.65 -11.07 -47.75
CA LEU A 689 0.93 -10.92 -49.01
C LEU A 689 -0.41 -10.21 -48.76
N ALA A 690 -0.90 -9.49 -49.77
CA ALA A 690 -2.19 -8.83 -49.68
C ALA A 690 -3.30 -9.84 -49.33
N PRO A 691 -4.13 -9.59 -48.30
CA PRO A 691 -5.22 -10.49 -47.96
C PRO A 691 -6.19 -10.65 -49.12
N PHE A 692 -6.72 -11.86 -49.29
CA PHE A 692 -7.70 -12.15 -50.34
C PHE A 692 -8.85 -13.00 -49.80
N LYS A 693 -10.02 -12.90 -50.43
CA LYS A 693 -11.19 -13.73 -50.11
C LYS A 693 -11.22 -14.97 -50.99
N LEU A 694 -11.62 -16.11 -50.44
CA LEU A 694 -11.98 -17.32 -51.18
C LEU A 694 -13.50 -17.34 -51.38
N SER A 695 -13.95 -17.84 -52.53
CA SER A 695 -15.39 -17.98 -52.82
C SER A 695 -15.91 -19.30 -52.27
N ASP A 696 -17.24 -19.46 -52.17
CA ASP A 696 -17.86 -20.68 -51.65
C ASP A 696 -17.60 -21.88 -52.57
N GLY A 697 -16.95 -22.93 -52.04
CA GLY A 697 -16.65 -24.17 -52.77
C GLY A 697 -15.21 -24.67 -52.60
N GLU A 698 -14.88 -25.75 -53.32
CA GLU A 698 -13.48 -26.18 -53.48
C GLU A 698 -12.75 -25.20 -54.41
N GLU A 699 -11.85 -24.40 -53.87
CA GLU A 699 -11.01 -23.48 -54.64
C GLU A 699 -9.53 -23.83 -54.46
N VAL A 700 -8.77 -23.69 -55.56
CA VAL A 700 -7.32 -23.79 -55.54
C VAL A 700 -6.73 -22.48 -56.07
N ARG A 701 -5.96 -21.80 -55.21
CA ARG A 701 -5.17 -20.63 -55.62
C ARG A 701 -3.71 -20.96 -55.59
N ARG A 702 -2.96 -20.39 -56.53
CA ARG A 702 -1.50 -20.52 -56.53
C ARG A 702 -0.79 -19.21 -56.84
N ALA A 703 0.44 -19.10 -56.36
CA ALA A 703 1.35 -18.01 -56.70
C ALA A 703 2.76 -18.57 -56.92
N GLN A 704 3.47 -18.04 -57.93
CA GLN A 704 4.83 -18.50 -58.22
C GLN A 704 5.81 -17.95 -57.19
N LEU A 705 6.67 -18.82 -56.64
CA LEU A 705 7.74 -18.44 -55.72
C LEU A 705 9.09 -18.43 -56.43
N SER A 706 9.92 -17.44 -56.11
CA SER A 706 11.32 -17.37 -56.58
C SER A 706 12.25 -16.80 -55.51
N ALA A 707 13.50 -17.26 -55.53
CA ALA A 707 14.57 -16.81 -54.64
C ALA A 707 15.89 -16.73 -55.41
N SER A 708 16.76 -15.77 -55.04
CA SER A 708 18.02 -15.50 -55.74
C SER A 708 19.20 -16.38 -55.27
N TRP A 709 19.08 -17.01 -54.10
CA TRP A 709 20.04 -17.95 -53.52
C TRP A 709 19.30 -19.00 -52.67
N LEU A 710 20.02 -20.03 -52.23
CA LEU A 710 19.47 -21.08 -51.36
C LEU A 710 18.84 -20.45 -50.12
N THR A 711 17.51 -20.53 -50.02
CA THR A 711 16.74 -19.83 -48.98
C THR A 711 15.80 -20.81 -48.31
N ARG A 712 15.89 -20.95 -46.99
CA ARG A 712 14.92 -21.71 -46.22
C ARG A 712 13.67 -20.86 -46.00
N ILE A 713 12.49 -21.45 -46.23
CA ILE A 713 11.21 -20.78 -46.04
C ILE A 713 10.24 -21.61 -45.19
N SER A 714 9.27 -20.91 -44.60
CA SER A 714 8.01 -21.49 -44.17
C SER A 714 6.87 -20.52 -44.46
N VAL A 715 5.71 -21.05 -44.84
CA VAL A 715 4.52 -20.28 -45.19
C VAL A 715 3.44 -20.51 -44.15
N THR A 716 2.82 -19.43 -43.69
CA THR A 716 1.70 -19.42 -42.75
C THR A 716 0.48 -18.73 -43.35
N ALA A 717 -0.70 -19.28 -43.10
CA ALA A 717 -1.99 -18.70 -43.45
C ALA A 717 -2.81 -18.43 -42.19
N ARG A 718 -3.46 -17.27 -42.14
CA ARG A 718 -4.36 -16.89 -41.04
C ARG A 718 -5.57 -16.12 -41.53
N SER A 719 -6.64 -16.18 -40.75
CA SER A 719 -7.89 -15.46 -41.02
C SER A 719 -7.76 -14.06 -40.46
N VAL A 720 -8.13 -13.07 -41.27
CA VAL A 720 -8.12 -11.65 -40.92
C VAL A 720 -9.45 -11.05 -41.36
N CYS A 721 -10.07 -10.24 -40.50
CA CYS A 721 -11.29 -9.51 -40.89
C CYS A 721 -10.93 -8.33 -41.79
N SER A 722 -11.85 -8.01 -42.71
CA SER A 722 -11.83 -6.72 -43.40
C SER A 722 -11.84 -5.59 -42.36
N PRO A 723 -11.07 -4.49 -42.57
CA PRO A 723 -10.99 -3.37 -41.61
C PRO A 723 -12.32 -2.64 -41.34
N ASP A 724 -13.40 -2.99 -42.04
CA ASP A 724 -14.71 -2.33 -41.98
C ASP A 724 -15.76 -3.05 -41.09
N SER A 725 -15.42 -4.15 -40.37
CA SER A 725 -16.42 -4.96 -39.67
C SER A 725 -16.36 -5.03 -38.14
N ASN A 726 -17.53 -5.22 -37.53
CA ASN A 726 -17.79 -5.09 -36.09
C ASN A 726 -17.65 -6.46 -35.38
N PRO A 727 -16.76 -6.63 -34.39
CA PRO A 727 -16.31 -7.95 -33.91
C PRO A 727 -17.28 -8.74 -33.00
N ILE A 728 -18.45 -8.18 -32.64
CA ILE A 728 -19.25 -8.65 -31.48
C ILE A 728 -20.27 -9.77 -31.82
N ASN A 729 -20.59 -10.03 -33.09
CA ASN A 729 -21.52 -11.11 -33.49
C ASN A 729 -20.89 -11.99 -34.58
N ARG A 730 -20.16 -13.05 -34.19
CA ARG A 730 -19.61 -14.02 -35.16
C ARG A 730 -20.37 -15.35 -35.13
N PRO A 731 -20.95 -15.81 -36.25
CA PRO A 731 -21.22 -17.23 -36.47
C PRO A 731 -19.88 -18.00 -36.58
N SER A 732 -19.88 -19.31 -36.34
CA SER A 732 -18.69 -20.16 -36.57
C SER A 732 -18.43 -20.29 -38.09
N SER A 733 -17.32 -19.75 -38.59
CA SER A 733 -16.78 -20.12 -39.91
C SER A 733 -16.30 -21.58 -39.86
N THR A 734 -16.59 -22.34 -40.92
CA THR A 734 -16.12 -23.73 -41.10
C THR A 734 -15.08 -23.84 -42.23
N LEU A 735 -14.50 -22.71 -42.66
CA LEU A 735 -13.49 -22.67 -43.71
C LEU A 735 -12.26 -23.48 -43.29
N MET A 736 -12.00 -24.55 -44.03
CA MET A 736 -10.79 -25.36 -43.88
C MET A 736 -9.83 -25.08 -45.01
N VAL A 737 -8.56 -24.92 -44.69
CA VAL A 737 -7.52 -24.60 -45.67
C VAL A 737 -6.34 -25.55 -45.50
N ARG A 738 -5.74 -25.87 -46.65
CA ARG A 738 -4.47 -26.56 -46.74
C ARG A 738 -3.51 -25.69 -47.55
N VAL A 739 -2.35 -25.40 -46.95
CA VAL A 739 -1.28 -24.64 -47.58
C VAL A 739 -0.20 -25.64 -47.99
N SER A 740 0.20 -25.61 -49.26
CA SER A 740 1.29 -26.45 -49.76
C SER A 740 2.26 -25.67 -50.64
N VAL A 741 3.49 -26.16 -50.74
CA VAL A 741 4.50 -25.66 -51.66
C VAL A 741 4.93 -26.82 -52.54
N ALA A 742 4.88 -26.64 -53.86
CA ALA A 742 5.13 -27.69 -54.84
C ALA A 742 6.07 -27.22 -55.96
N HIS A 743 6.84 -28.16 -56.50
CA HIS A 743 7.59 -28.02 -57.76
C HIS A 743 6.75 -28.51 -58.95
N GLY A 744 6.96 -27.89 -60.10
CA GLY A 744 6.22 -28.25 -61.31
C GLY A 744 4.74 -27.90 -61.23
N TRP A 745 4.05 -28.20 -62.32
CA TRP A 745 2.60 -28.25 -62.35
C TRP A 745 2.17 -29.45 -63.18
N ASP A 746 0.91 -29.85 -63.03
CA ASP A 746 0.28 -31.01 -63.67
C ASP A 746 0.79 -31.25 -65.11
N PRO A 747 1.31 -32.45 -65.47
CA PRO A 747 1.31 -33.73 -64.75
C PRO A 747 2.50 -34.00 -63.82
N GLU A 748 3.44 -33.06 -63.65
CA GLU A 748 4.70 -33.26 -62.89
C GLU A 748 4.68 -32.62 -61.48
N ARG A 749 3.50 -32.30 -60.92
CA ARG A 749 3.38 -31.65 -59.59
C ARG A 749 3.99 -32.54 -58.49
N THR A 750 5.04 -32.03 -57.86
CA THR A 750 5.68 -32.66 -56.70
C THR A 750 5.53 -31.76 -55.48
N THR A 751 4.67 -32.14 -54.54
CA THR A 751 4.49 -31.39 -53.29
C THR A 751 5.65 -31.61 -52.34
N ILE A 752 6.26 -30.53 -51.86
CA ILE A 752 7.49 -30.54 -51.04
C ILE A 752 7.15 -30.34 -49.57
N ALA A 753 6.18 -29.47 -49.29
CA ALA A 753 5.73 -29.15 -47.96
C ALA A 753 4.22 -28.93 -47.98
N THR A 754 3.52 -29.48 -46.99
CA THR A 754 2.07 -29.33 -46.84
C THR A 754 1.75 -29.11 -45.37
N SER A 755 0.80 -28.22 -45.08
CA SER A 755 0.26 -28.04 -43.72
C SER A 755 -0.58 -29.25 -43.27
N GLY A 756 -0.77 -29.39 -41.96
CA GLY A 756 -1.68 -30.40 -41.39
C GLY A 756 -1.38 -31.85 -41.78
N GLU A 757 -0.12 -32.20 -42.08
CA GLU A 757 0.27 -33.53 -42.58
C GLU A 757 -0.52 -33.97 -43.85
N GLY A 758 -1.03 -33.02 -44.63
CA GLY A 758 -1.83 -33.28 -45.82
C GLY A 758 -3.35 -33.13 -45.64
N GLU A 759 -3.84 -33.00 -44.41
CA GLU A 759 -5.24 -32.76 -44.10
C GLU A 759 -5.62 -31.28 -44.18
N TYR A 760 -6.92 -31.00 -44.30
CA TYR A 760 -7.46 -29.64 -44.24
C TYR A 760 -7.63 -29.21 -42.78
N GLU A 761 -7.12 -28.03 -42.44
CA GLU A 761 -7.20 -27.48 -41.08
C GLU A 761 -8.18 -26.31 -41.03
N GLU A 762 -9.04 -26.28 -40.02
CA GLU A 762 -9.97 -25.18 -39.78
C GLU A 762 -9.19 -23.90 -39.42
N LEU A 763 -9.49 -22.78 -40.07
CA LEU A 763 -8.71 -21.54 -39.95
C LEU A 763 -8.94 -20.74 -38.66
N LYS A 764 -9.34 -21.41 -37.58
CA LYS A 764 -9.43 -20.86 -36.21
C LYS A 764 -8.05 -20.60 -35.59
N ALA A 765 -7.00 -21.20 -36.14
CA ALA A 765 -5.60 -21.00 -35.77
C ALA A 765 -4.76 -20.73 -37.03
N VAL A 766 -3.48 -20.38 -36.86
CA VAL A 766 -2.55 -20.20 -37.98
C VAL A 766 -2.21 -21.57 -38.60
N VAL A 767 -2.50 -21.75 -39.88
CA VAL A 767 -2.15 -22.95 -40.66
C VAL A 767 -0.73 -22.77 -41.22
N ARG A 768 0.15 -23.77 -41.08
CA ARG A 768 1.59 -23.62 -41.40
C ARG A 768 2.15 -24.82 -42.17
N THR A 769 3.05 -24.53 -43.11
CA THR A 769 3.90 -25.52 -43.78
C THR A 769 5.19 -25.83 -43.01
N PRO A 770 5.72 -27.06 -43.05
CA PRO A 770 7.06 -27.36 -42.53
C PRO A 770 8.13 -26.53 -43.26
N GLU A 771 9.30 -26.37 -42.63
CA GLU A 771 10.41 -25.66 -43.26
C GLU A 771 10.89 -26.41 -44.52
N LEU A 772 11.12 -25.67 -45.59
CA LEU A 772 11.62 -26.21 -46.85
C LEU A 772 12.72 -25.32 -47.44
N ASP A 773 13.60 -25.93 -48.22
CA ASP A 773 14.70 -25.24 -48.89
C ASP A 773 14.31 -24.87 -50.33
N MET A 774 14.42 -23.57 -50.66
CA MET A 774 14.27 -23.04 -52.00
C MET A 774 15.61 -23.07 -52.73
N GLU A 775 15.80 -24.05 -53.60
CA GLU A 775 16.98 -24.15 -54.46
C GLU A 775 16.80 -23.38 -55.79
N PRO A 776 17.52 -22.26 -56.03
CA PRO A 776 17.30 -21.42 -57.21
C PRO A 776 17.44 -22.17 -58.54
N ALA A 777 18.43 -23.07 -58.64
CA ALA A 777 18.69 -23.85 -59.84
C ALA A 777 17.58 -24.86 -60.15
N ARG A 778 16.86 -25.33 -59.12
CA ARG A 778 15.70 -26.21 -59.29
C ARG A 778 14.44 -25.41 -59.60
N ILE A 779 14.25 -24.27 -58.91
CA ILE A 779 13.14 -23.35 -59.17
C ILE A 779 13.16 -22.84 -60.62
N GLN A 780 14.34 -22.55 -61.18
CA GLN A 780 14.45 -22.13 -62.59
C GLN A 780 14.09 -23.24 -63.59
N ARG A 781 14.29 -24.52 -63.23
CA ARG A 781 14.00 -25.67 -64.10
C ARG A 781 12.55 -26.12 -64.01
N GLU A 782 12.04 -26.28 -62.79
CA GLU A 782 10.74 -26.92 -62.51
C GLU A 782 9.66 -25.89 -62.14
N GLY A 783 10.03 -24.65 -61.81
CA GLY A 783 9.13 -23.71 -61.14
C GLY A 783 8.82 -24.14 -59.70
N MET A 784 8.45 -23.18 -58.85
CA MET A 784 7.96 -23.46 -57.50
C MET A 784 6.70 -22.64 -57.26
N TRP A 785 5.70 -23.27 -56.66
CA TRP A 785 4.37 -22.71 -56.49
C TRP A 785 3.94 -22.83 -55.03
N LEU A 786 3.49 -21.72 -54.47
CA LEU A 786 2.65 -21.72 -53.28
C LEU A 786 1.23 -22.04 -53.70
N VAL A 787 0.60 -23.03 -53.07
CA VAL A 787 -0.75 -23.49 -53.38
C VAL A 787 -1.60 -23.45 -52.11
N ILE A 788 -2.79 -22.87 -52.22
CA ILE A 788 -3.77 -22.76 -51.16
C ILE A 788 -5.03 -23.45 -51.66
N GLU A 789 -5.40 -24.52 -50.98
CA GLU A 789 -6.60 -25.31 -51.25
C GLU A 789 -7.58 -25.05 -50.11
N SER A 790 -8.82 -24.73 -50.43
CA SER A 790 -9.87 -24.53 -49.42
C SER A 790 -11.07 -25.42 -49.65
N MET A 791 -11.72 -25.78 -48.56
CA MET A 791 -13.01 -26.44 -48.52
C MET A 791 -13.91 -25.80 -47.46
N GLY A 792 -15.20 -25.69 -47.76
CA GLY A 792 -16.20 -25.19 -46.82
C GLY A 792 -16.81 -23.86 -47.25
N ILE A 793 -17.54 -23.23 -46.32
CA ILE A 793 -18.26 -21.98 -46.55
C ILE A 793 -17.47 -20.86 -45.86
N SER A 794 -17.00 -19.88 -46.64
CA SER A 794 -16.28 -18.72 -46.13
C SER A 794 -17.28 -17.63 -45.72
N GLN A 795 -17.02 -16.92 -44.61
CA GLN A 795 -17.85 -15.76 -44.30
C GLN A 795 -17.56 -14.59 -45.26
N PRO A 796 -18.56 -13.73 -45.57
CA PRO A 796 -18.38 -12.63 -46.52
C PRO A 796 -17.29 -11.62 -46.10
N GLU A 797 -16.97 -11.56 -44.81
CA GLU A 797 -15.99 -10.64 -44.21
C GLU A 797 -14.64 -11.28 -43.90
N GLU A 798 -14.48 -12.58 -44.16
CA GLU A 798 -13.28 -13.35 -43.87
C GLU A 798 -12.28 -13.29 -45.02
N CYS A 799 -11.07 -12.78 -44.76
CA CYS A 799 -9.96 -12.74 -45.69
C CYS A 799 -8.83 -13.65 -45.19
N ILE A 800 -8.12 -14.29 -46.11
CA ILE A 800 -6.91 -15.03 -45.78
C ILE A 800 -5.70 -14.14 -46.02
N GLU A 801 -4.88 -13.99 -44.99
CA GLU A 801 -3.57 -13.37 -45.08
C GLU A 801 -2.48 -14.43 -45.04
N ILE A 802 -1.54 -14.31 -45.96
CA ILE A 802 -0.41 -15.22 -46.09
C ILE A 802 0.87 -14.50 -45.72
N GLU A 803 1.67 -15.16 -44.90
CA GLU A 803 3.00 -14.69 -44.55
C GLU A 803 4.05 -15.73 -44.87
N ILE A 804 5.13 -15.27 -45.50
CA ILE A 804 6.31 -16.08 -45.79
C ILE A 804 7.43 -15.60 -44.88
N HIS A 805 7.95 -16.53 -44.06
CA HIS A 805 9.18 -16.34 -43.29
C HIS A 805 10.32 -17.00 -44.03
N SER A 806 11.44 -16.28 -44.19
CA SER A 806 12.54 -16.69 -45.05
C SER A 806 13.89 -16.20 -44.56
N ASP A 807 14.96 -16.98 -44.75
CA ASP A 807 16.33 -16.56 -44.40
C ASP A 807 16.94 -15.58 -45.43
N GLY A 808 16.26 -15.36 -46.57
CA GLY A 808 16.66 -14.51 -47.69
C GLY A 808 15.43 -13.97 -48.43
N PRO A 809 15.56 -12.97 -49.32
CA PRO A 809 14.43 -12.32 -49.99
C PRO A 809 13.73 -13.29 -50.94
N VAL A 810 12.42 -13.43 -50.75
CA VAL A 810 11.54 -14.27 -51.58
C VAL A 810 10.62 -13.38 -52.42
N ASN A 811 10.53 -13.67 -53.71
CA ASN A 811 9.61 -13.02 -54.64
C ASN A 811 8.40 -13.91 -54.89
N VAL A 812 7.22 -13.31 -54.83
CA VAL A 812 5.92 -13.99 -55.00
C VAL A 812 5.23 -13.32 -56.18
N GLY A 813 4.87 -14.12 -57.19
CA GLY A 813 4.10 -13.68 -58.35
C GLY A 813 2.63 -13.40 -58.01
N PRO A 814 1.83 -12.91 -58.98
CA PRO A 814 0.41 -12.70 -58.77
C PRO A 814 -0.32 -14.02 -58.48
N TRP A 815 -1.41 -13.94 -57.71
CA TRP A 815 -2.31 -15.06 -57.49
C TRP A 815 -3.02 -15.45 -58.80
N SER A 816 -3.00 -16.73 -59.15
CA SER A 816 -3.83 -17.31 -60.20
C SER A 816 -4.85 -18.27 -59.58
N LEU A 817 -6.11 -18.12 -59.96
CA LEU A 817 -7.20 -19.08 -59.71
C LEU A 817 -7.08 -20.24 -60.69
N LEU A 818 -7.43 -21.45 -60.24
CA LEU A 818 -7.50 -22.66 -61.04
C LEU A 818 -8.93 -23.15 -61.17
#